data_AF-A0A971EML5-F1
#
_entry.id   AF-A0A971EML5-F1
#
_cell.length_a   1.000
_cell.length_b   1.000
_cell.length_c   1.000
_cell.angle_alpha   90.00
_cell.angle_beta   90.00
_cell.angle_gamma   90.00
#
_symmetry.space_group_name_H-M   'P 1'
#
loop_
_entity.id
_entity.type
_entity.pdbx_description
1 polymer ?
#
loop_
_entity_poly.entity_id
_entity_poly.type
_entity_poly.pdbx_seq_one_letter_code
_entity_poly.pdbx_strand_id
1 'polypeptide(L)'
;MAGENQDEIRANLEKLKNIIQESIERQKDGLCKSIQNNRIPFSLNGDKIEASSKKMKWLYSFLDGKIDEHMLDDYWVIYKYNELENKINQNVDGIKNKDARSISKAVSKAVHEHHHQIRIRGINNDQLLFLKAVEQHFKKYYPVKSKHSSNVYDEKLKQEKNYKFYYSENFVKGEVRRSIVNQLVSGLIQQGKLLHYFYDETQGWQKDYLNSYGLSYIQVEEAFKKSLMDSISWAINRLYYFVYDPDDSENEINDNIVTLYRDIISALGNITIDENGNLYDKINNPITCETKNGPQIVKLMSRIYYHEVKDEKGNNFYPEQDKFSKKVAQYFPIRDKDSFNTIARLFYEAKESIAHLRHQNFHYRKNSLIDILASSKGSWNKSKLMLVRDIYYIHNYFREHIRSTGILDYYPVEFLKECIEACGLNFNLYAPNNSLWPSFSKVYKKGSNLYKSEKDHKGLKWYIEVTNNDAGSLAYKNFLQLIYYHSFLPALTQNQSLITNFINSTKKWNREEAGKAAQRRNNDKSKNSDSSVKAYRYEAMPDYKGEPLADYFKALQKEQIAQANKVQEGEAEKNNYILFIQDVFVRAFDDYLSRLEIYREKLQSPTKQDINVNDALEMLVPKARRKSSIRMKCSFEGTHNIEDNILCFYPFLRLLDAKELSTLQHQFVRYRCSLNERTLPESQETMKEELIKFLIKLEELIELVRFTIPATRSDKVESVYKTMFEVHFSDFLDKDVLKNQECSRLYLQSNGKTAIPRKHMMLLARSAPMPLYRKMFKDYYRITEAECLEYIKLGQTIEQDINKLTELHKELEKARLKFNLEDNHNGKSDPNYDKLVQKVKDYAEKLQCVVRYKHLRRKLTFESLYKLFSIHVDLHGVMLAFVQNWERDMFFLLTALKYMGYVKGKSDDCVDRIFAKGKVIHNLLNSKKYLRDDDKNLLASLCWNESSKSNIKENKIKVRNVISHLNHFTQSSNNKQPSIEEMINNLRYLLYYDRKRQNAVTKSIKDLMLKEHNIKISWKNATNAQGNVELKTKRVEDATIEHLKHICKGKSCNSNKVPCPINQNDKANSCGLLEQSNSTELLRCLDRLITFEYTSANP
;
A
#
# COMPACT_ATOMS: atom_id res chain seq x y z
N MET A 1 -57.87 37.51 -24.55
CA MET A 1 -56.41 37.34 -24.63
C MET A 1 -55.82 38.66 -25.10
N ALA A 2 -55.49 39.56 -24.18
CA ALA A 2 -54.84 40.82 -24.49
C ALA A 2 -53.34 40.53 -24.67
N GLY A 3 -52.78 40.92 -25.81
CA GLY A 3 -51.36 40.75 -26.10
C GLY A 3 -50.51 41.56 -25.13
N GLU A 4 -49.66 40.88 -24.37
CA GLU A 4 -48.56 41.53 -23.65
C GLU A 4 -47.71 42.30 -24.67
N ASN A 5 -47.46 43.57 -24.37
CA ASN A 5 -46.78 44.51 -25.24
C ASN A 5 -45.36 43.99 -25.56
N GLN A 6 -45.09 43.64 -26.81
CA GLN A 6 -43.82 43.02 -27.23
C GLN A 6 -42.59 43.88 -26.83
N ASP A 7 -42.76 45.20 -26.75
CA ASP A 7 -41.71 46.13 -26.34
C ASP A 7 -41.35 46.01 -24.84
N GLU A 8 -42.33 45.69 -23.99
CA GLU A 8 -42.13 45.50 -22.55
C GLU A 8 -41.42 44.17 -22.26
N ILE A 9 -41.78 43.12 -23.01
CA ILE A 9 -41.08 41.83 -22.97
C ILE A 9 -39.63 42.00 -23.43
N ARG A 10 -39.40 42.75 -24.53
CA ARG A 10 -38.05 43.02 -25.06
C ARG A 10 -37.20 43.80 -24.06
N ALA A 11 -37.75 44.84 -23.42
CA ALA A 11 -37.07 45.60 -22.39
C ALA A 11 -36.71 44.76 -21.15
N ASN A 12 -37.60 43.85 -20.73
CA ASN A 12 -37.33 42.94 -19.62
C ASN A 12 -36.29 41.87 -19.96
N LEU A 13 -36.28 41.34 -21.19
CA LEU A 13 -35.24 40.44 -21.68
C LEU A 13 -33.86 41.13 -21.77
N GLU A 14 -33.82 42.40 -22.20
CA GLU A 14 -32.59 43.21 -22.22
C GLU A 14 -32.05 43.43 -20.80
N LYS A 15 -32.93 43.75 -19.82
CA LYS A 15 -32.56 43.85 -18.39
C LYS A 15 -32.04 42.53 -17.84
N LEU A 16 -32.71 41.41 -18.12
CA LEU A 16 -32.25 40.07 -17.70
C LEU A 16 -30.89 39.71 -18.32
N LYS A 17 -30.70 40.01 -19.62
CA LYS A 17 -29.43 39.82 -20.32
C LYS A 17 -28.31 40.64 -19.65
N ASN A 18 -28.56 41.91 -19.32
CA ASN A 18 -27.60 42.76 -18.62
C ASN A 18 -27.27 42.22 -17.22
N ILE A 19 -28.27 41.80 -16.44
CA ILE A 19 -28.08 41.18 -15.12
C ILE A 19 -27.24 39.90 -15.21
N ILE A 20 -27.52 39.04 -16.21
CA ILE A 20 -26.78 37.79 -16.43
C ILE A 20 -25.34 38.12 -16.84
N GLN A 21 -25.14 39.07 -17.75
CA GLN A 21 -23.81 39.46 -18.22
C GLN A 21 -22.96 40.07 -17.09
N GLU A 22 -23.52 40.99 -16.31
CA GLU A 22 -22.86 41.53 -15.11
C GLU A 22 -22.54 40.43 -14.09
N SER A 23 -23.42 39.43 -13.91
CA SER A 23 -23.17 38.31 -13.02
C SER A 23 -22.02 37.42 -13.53
N ILE A 24 -21.96 37.14 -14.84
CA ILE A 24 -20.87 36.38 -15.48
C ILE A 24 -19.55 37.13 -15.32
N GLU A 25 -19.52 38.42 -15.61
CA GLU A 25 -18.32 39.27 -15.47
C GLU A 25 -17.86 39.33 -14.01
N ARG A 26 -18.76 39.58 -13.06
CA ARG A 26 -18.44 39.56 -11.63
C ARG A 26 -17.87 38.21 -11.17
N GLN A 27 -18.43 37.09 -11.65
CA GLN A 27 -17.91 35.75 -11.33
C GLN A 27 -16.54 35.49 -11.96
N LYS A 28 -16.35 35.87 -13.23
CA LYS A 28 -15.09 35.77 -13.95
C LYS A 28 -14.00 36.58 -13.25
N ASP A 29 -14.27 37.84 -12.92
CA ASP A 29 -13.35 38.72 -12.20
C ASP A 29 -13.03 38.18 -10.81
N GLY A 30 -14.04 37.67 -10.10
CA GLY A 30 -13.87 37.00 -8.81
C GLY A 30 -12.94 35.79 -8.90
N LEU A 31 -13.11 34.96 -9.94
CA LEU A 31 -12.27 33.79 -10.19
C LEU A 31 -10.85 34.18 -10.59
N CYS A 32 -10.68 35.13 -11.52
CA CYS A 32 -9.38 35.67 -11.94
C CYS A 32 -8.60 36.22 -10.75
N LYS A 33 -9.24 37.05 -9.91
CA LYS A 33 -8.66 37.56 -8.66
C LYS A 33 -8.31 36.42 -7.70
N SER A 34 -9.15 35.39 -7.59
CA SER A 34 -8.86 34.23 -6.75
C SER A 34 -7.63 33.45 -7.22
N ILE A 35 -7.48 33.23 -8.53
CA ILE A 35 -6.34 32.50 -9.11
C ILE A 35 -5.06 33.31 -8.94
N GLN A 36 -5.08 34.61 -9.26
CA GLN A 36 -3.91 35.50 -9.13
C GLN A 36 -3.41 35.62 -7.68
N ASN A 37 -4.32 35.53 -6.71
CA ASN A 37 -4.01 35.61 -5.28
C ASN A 37 -3.69 34.25 -4.64
N ASN A 38 -3.86 33.12 -5.35
CA ASN A 38 -3.52 31.78 -4.86
C ASN A 38 -2.02 31.49 -4.99
N ARG A 39 -1.21 32.25 -4.25
CA ARG A 39 0.25 32.15 -4.25
C ARG A 39 0.74 31.36 -3.03
N ILE A 40 1.99 30.89 -3.08
CA ILE A 40 2.69 30.39 -1.89
C ILE A 40 2.68 31.51 -0.84
N PRO A 41 2.27 31.24 0.41
CA PRO A 41 2.00 32.29 1.39
C PRO A 41 3.27 32.88 2.05
N PHE A 42 4.42 32.69 1.41
CA PHE A 42 5.74 33.17 1.82
C PHE A 42 6.43 33.86 0.65
N SER A 43 7.27 34.84 0.94
CA SER A 43 8.11 35.54 -0.04
C SER A 43 9.48 35.84 0.55
N LEU A 44 10.47 36.04 -0.33
CA LEU A 44 11.79 36.50 0.08
C LEU A 44 11.82 38.02 0.20
N ASN A 45 12.38 38.49 1.31
CA ASN A 45 12.73 39.88 1.57
C ASN A 45 14.25 39.92 1.83
N GLY A 46 15.02 40.26 0.79
CA GLY A 46 16.47 39.97 0.77
C GLY A 46 16.72 38.46 0.86
N ASP A 47 17.52 38.03 1.83
CA ASP A 47 17.80 36.62 2.12
C ASP A 47 16.85 36.02 3.18
N LYS A 48 15.85 36.78 3.65
CA LYS A 48 14.91 36.31 4.65
C LYS A 48 13.59 35.84 4.05
N ILE A 49 13.10 34.68 4.49
CA ILE A 49 11.77 34.19 4.12
C ILE A 49 10.73 34.64 5.14
N GLU A 50 9.74 35.39 4.67
CA GLU A 50 8.73 36.02 5.50
C GLU A 50 7.31 35.66 5.04
N ALA A 51 6.35 35.72 5.98
CA ALA A 51 4.94 35.54 5.66
C ALA A 51 4.46 36.67 4.74
N SER A 52 4.00 36.32 3.54
CA SER A 52 3.58 37.30 2.52
C SER A 52 2.08 37.56 2.56
N SER A 53 1.29 36.53 2.85
CA SER A 53 -0.17 36.63 2.88
C SER A 53 -0.68 37.26 4.19
N LYS A 54 -1.73 38.09 4.10
CA LYS A 54 -2.39 38.70 5.27
C LYS A 54 -2.76 37.66 6.34
N LYS A 55 -3.25 36.50 5.90
CA LYS A 55 -3.62 35.40 6.78
C LYS A 55 -2.43 34.82 7.54
N MET A 56 -1.30 34.59 6.86
CA MET A 56 -0.12 34.06 7.54
C MET A 56 0.50 35.07 8.50
N LYS A 57 0.52 36.36 8.13
CA LYS A 57 0.96 37.45 9.03
C LYS A 57 0.11 37.49 10.31
N TRP A 58 -1.22 37.45 10.17
CA TRP A 58 -2.13 37.36 11.31
C TRP A 58 -1.88 36.12 12.17
N LEU A 59 -1.74 34.93 11.56
CA LEU A 59 -1.45 33.71 12.32
C LEU A 59 -0.12 33.81 13.09
N TYR A 60 0.91 34.39 12.51
CA TYR A 60 2.23 34.49 13.13
C TYR A 60 2.28 35.52 14.26
N SER A 61 1.41 36.54 14.24
CA SER A 61 1.30 37.50 15.36
C SER A 61 0.96 36.83 16.70
N PHE A 62 0.33 35.65 16.69
CA PHE A 62 0.05 34.90 17.92
C PHE A 62 1.31 34.31 18.57
N LEU A 63 2.45 34.25 17.88
CA LEU A 63 3.72 33.77 18.45
C LEU A 63 4.35 34.81 19.40
N ASP A 64 4.00 36.08 19.25
CA ASP A 64 4.49 37.16 20.11
C ASP A 64 3.78 37.20 21.47
N GLY A 65 2.66 36.46 21.62
CA GLY A 65 1.88 36.32 22.85
C GLY A 65 1.89 34.89 23.41
N LYS A 66 1.15 34.66 24.50
CA LYS A 66 0.96 33.31 25.04
C LYS A 66 -0.06 32.53 24.21
N ILE A 67 0.34 31.37 23.69
CA ILE A 67 -0.57 30.43 23.01
C ILE A 67 -1.27 29.57 24.05
N ASP A 68 -2.30 30.13 24.68
CA ASP A 68 -3.12 29.49 25.70
C ASP A 68 -4.62 29.66 25.39
N GLU A 69 -5.49 29.39 26.37
CA GLU A 69 -6.93 29.46 26.21
C GLU A 69 -7.47 30.89 26.00
N HIS A 70 -6.70 31.89 26.40
CA HIS A 70 -7.07 33.30 26.35
C HIS A 70 -6.62 33.99 25.05
N MET A 71 -5.89 33.29 24.16
CA MET A 71 -5.30 33.86 22.94
C MET A 71 -6.32 34.49 21.96
N LEU A 72 -7.62 34.21 22.13
CA LEU A 72 -8.70 34.74 21.28
C LEU A 72 -9.73 35.57 22.05
N ASP A 73 -9.49 35.90 23.32
CA ASP A 73 -10.49 36.53 24.18
C ASP A 73 -10.98 37.87 23.61
N ASP A 74 -10.07 38.72 23.14
CA ASP A 74 -10.41 40.00 22.49
C ASP A 74 -11.32 39.80 21.27
N TYR A 75 -11.08 38.76 20.48
CA TYR A 75 -11.94 38.43 19.33
C TYR A 75 -13.32 37.95 19.79
N TRP A 76 -13.40 37.15 20.84
CA TRP A 76 -14.67 36.64 21.38
C TRP A 76 -15.53 37.73 22.02
N VAL A 77 -14.90 38.69 22.71
CA VAL A 77 -15.58 39.87 23.29
C VAL A 77 -16.28 40.66 22.18
N ILE A 78 -15.58 40.90 21.07
CA ILE A 78 -16.14 41.61 19.90
C ILE A 78 -17.19 40.76 19.18
N TYR A 79 -16.99 39.44 19.12
CA TYR A 79 -17.90 38.51 18.44
C TYR A 79 -19.24 38.34 19.15
N LYS A 80 -19.28 38.52 20.48
CA LYS A 80 -20.47 38.38 21.34
C LYS A 80 -21.20 37.05 21.12
N TYR A 81 -20.56 35.94 21.49
CA TYR A 81 -21.07 34.60 21.20
C TYR A 81 -22.48 34.32 21.74
N ASN A 82 -22.80 34.82 22.94
CA ASN A 82 -24.12 34.66 23.56
C ASN A 82 -25.26 35.21 22.68
N GLU A 83 -25.01 36.31 21.95
CA GLU A 83 -26.00 36.85 20.99
C GLU A 83 -26.25 35.87 19.83
N LEU A 84 -25.21 35.20 19.32
CA LEU A 84 -25.34 34.19 18.27
C LEU A 84 -26.04 32.94 18.77
N GLU A 85 -25.66 32.43 19.94
CA GLU A 85 -26.26 31.21 20.51
C GLU A 85 -27.77 31.39 20.71
N ASN A 86 -28.20 32.55 21.22
CA ASN A 86 -29.62 32.90 21.34
C ASN A 86 -30.33 32.93 19.99
N LYS A 87 -29.72 33.52 18.95
CA LYS A 87 -30.29 33.52 17.58
C LYS A 87 -30.36 32.11 16.99
N ILE A 88 -29.36 31.27 17.25
CA ILE A 88 -29.36 29.87 16.80
C ILE A 88 -30.51 29.11 17.48
N ASN A 89 -30.66 29.24 18.80
CA ASN A 89 -31.75 28.61 19.55
C ASN A 89 -33.11 29.04 18.99
N GLN A 90 -33.34 30.34 18.82
CA GLN A 90 -34.58 30.88 18.23
C GLN A 90 -34.87 30.31 16.83
N ASN A 91 -33.87 30.29 15.95
CA ASN A 91 -34.03 29.80 14.58
C ASN A 91 -34.22 28.29 14.49
N VAL A 92 -33.58 27.51 15.38
CA VAL A 92 -33.70 26.04 15.41
C VAL A 92 -35.02 25.61 16.06
N ASP A 93 -35.47 26.29 17.11
CA ASP A 93 -36.72 25.98 17.80
C ASP A 93 -37.96 26.40 17.00
N GLY A 94 -37.84 27.41 16.13
CA GLY A 94 -38.88 27.78 15.16
C GLY A 94 -39.10 26.78 14.01
N ILE A 95 -38.31 25.70 13.92
CA ILE A 95 -38.45 24.70 12.85
C ILE A 95 -39.50 23.65 13.23
N LYS A 96 -40.57 23.51 12.42
CA LYS A 96 -41.62 22.49 12.62
C LYS A 96 -41.13 21.05 12.43
N ASN A 97 -40.34 20.79 11.38
CA ASN A 97 -39.75 19.48 11.10
C ASN A 97 -38.23 19.54 11.21
N LYS A 98 -37.68 19.07 12.33
CA LYS A 98 -36.24 19.08 12.62
C LYS A 98 -35.51 17.91 11.93
N ASP A 99 -35.26 18.05 10.64
CA ASP A 99 -34.31 17.19 9.91
C ASP A 99 -32.89 17.82 9.88
N ALA A 100 -31.87 17.04 9.53
CA ALA A 100 -30.49 17.52 9.53
C ALA A 100 -30.26 18.75 8.62
N ARG A 101 -31.01 18.85 7.52
CA ARG A 101 -30.86 19.90 6.51
C ARG A 101 -31.52 21.21 6.95
N SER A 102 -32.71 21.13 7.54
CA SER A 102 -33.44 22.26 8.11
C SER A 102 -32.70 22.85 9.31
N ILE A 103 -32.19 22.00 10.23
CA ILE A 103 -31.30 22.43 11.32
C ILE A 103 -30.09 23.15 10.75
N SER A 104 -29.40 22.55 9.77
CA SER A 104 -28.20 23.15 9.18
C SER A 104 -28.47 24.48 8.48
N LYS A 105 -29.62 24.62 7.79
CA LYS A 105 -30.03 25.89 7.17
C LYS A 105 -30.34 26.96 8.20
N ALA A 106 -31.03 26.62 9.29
CA ALA A 106 -31.38 27.55 10.36
C ALA A 106 -30.14 28.08 11.07
N VAL A 107 -29.20 27.18 11.41
CA VAL A 107 -27.89 27.55 11.99
C VAL A 107 -27.11 28.42 11.01
N SER A 108 -27.02 28.01 9.73
CA SER A 108 -26.32 28.79 8.70
C SER A 108 -26.91 30.18 8.50
N LYS A 109 -28.24 30.33 8.60
CA LYS A 109 -28.94 31.62 8.53
C LYS A 109 -28.57 32.50 9.72
N ALA A 110 -28.66 31.99 10.94
CA ALA A 110 -28.30 32.71 12.17
C ALA A 110 -26.84 33.21 12.13
N VAL A 111 -25.91 32.35 11.72
CA VAL A 111 -24.48 32.69 11.60
C VAL A 111 -24.27 33.78 10.55
N HIS A 112 -24.95 33.67 9.40
CA HIS A 112 -24.82 34.66 8.32
C HIS A 112 -25.34 36.04 8.74
N GLU A 113 -26.51 36.11 9.36
CA GLU A 113 -27.10 37.35 9.89
C GLU A 113 -26.22 37.98 10.97
N HIS A 114 -25.68 37.16 11.89
CA HIS A 114 -24.76 37.63 12.93
C HIS A 114 -23.47 38.20 12.34
N HIS A 115 -22.85 37.48 11.38
CA HIS A 115 -21.65 37.96 10.69
C HIS A 115 -21.91 39.23 9.88
N HIS A 116 -23.08 39.37 9.27
CA HIS A 116 -23.48 40.56 8.54
C HIS A 116 -23.59 41.77 9.48
N GLN A 117 -24.25 41.62 10.64
CA GLN A 117 -24.36 42.67 11.65
C GLN A 117 -22.98 43.11 12.17
N ILE A 118 -22.07 42.16 12.42
CA ILE A 118 -20.70 42.48 12.83
C ILE A 118 -19.97 43.27 11.73
N ARG A 119 -20.10 42.90 10.45
CA ARG A 119 -19.45 43.61 9.35
C ARG A 119 -19.95 45.04 9.19
N ILE A 120 -21.24 45.30 9.40
CA ILE A 120 -21.82 46.65 9.37
C ILE A 120 -21.21 47.55 10.46
N ARG A 121 -20.91 46.99 11.63
CA ARG A 121 -20.32 47.73 12.77
C ARG A 121 -18.87 48.18 12.52
N GLY A 122 -18.26 47.78 11.39
CA GLY A 122 -16.87 48.06 11.06
C GLY A 122 -15.93 47.08 11.75
N ILE A 123 -15.20 46.29 10.95
CA ILE A 123 -14.20 45.34 11.46
C ILE A 123 -12.91 45.44 10.66
N ASN A 124 -11.80 45.17 11.33
CA ASN A 124 -10.49 45.09 10.68
C ASN A 124 -10.31 43.74 9.96
N ASN A 125 -9.20 43.60 9.23
CA ASN A 125 -8.91 42.39 8.45
C ASN A 125 -8.73 41.13 9.33
N ASP A 126 -8.17 41.27 10.52
CA ASP A 126 -7.89 40.15 11.43
C ASP A 126 -9.19 39.59 12.03
N GLN A 127 -10.10 40.49 12.42
CA GLN A 127 -11.46 40.15 12.82
C GLN A 127 -12.20 39.44 11.68
N LEU A 128 -12.01 39.85 10.42
CA LEU A 128 -12.60 39.15 9.27
C LEU A 128 -12.06 37.72 9.11
N LEU A 129 -10.76 37.49 9.37
CA LEU A 129 -10.16 36.16 9.35
C LEU A 129 -10.69 35.29 10.51
N PHE A 130 -10.86 35.87 11.69
CA PHE A 130 -11.50 35.22 12.83
C PHE A 130 -12.95 34.83 12.52
N LEU A 131 -13.77 35.73 11.95
CA LEU A 131 -15.13 35.43 11.51
C LEU A 131 -15.16 34.23 10.55
N LYS A 132 -14.23 34.19 9.58
CA LYS A 132 -14.10 33.04 8.66
C LYS A 132 -13.77 31.75 9.39
N ALA A 133 -12.91 31.78 10.41
CA ALA A 133 -12.60 30.59 11.21
C ALA A 133 -13.84 30.05 11.95
N VAL A 134 -14.66 30.93 12.52
CA VAL A 134 -15.95 30.58 13.13
C VAL A 134 -16.94 30.05 12.08
N GLU A 135 -17.01 30.67 10.91
CA GLU A 135 -17.88 30.21 9.80
C GLU A 135 -17.54 28.77 9.36
N GLN A 136 -16.25 28.44 9.28
CA GLN A 136 -15.80 27.09 8.90
C GLN A 136 -16.18 26.03 9.92
N HIS A 137 -16.23 26.37 11.22
CA HIS A 137 -16.77 25.47 12.25
C HIS A 137 -18.22 25.09 11.94
N PHE A 138 -19.07 26.09 11.72
CA PHE A 138 -20.48 25.84 11.42
C PHE A 138 -20.67 25.11 10.09
N LYS A 139 -19.90 25.43 9.03
CA LYS A 139 -19.96 24.68 7.76
C LYS A 139 -19.59 23.20 7.92
N LYS A 140 -18.68 22.88 8.84
CA LYS A 140 -18.24 21.51 9.12
C LYS A 140 -19.28 20.71 9.89
N TYR A 141 -19.88 21.30 10.93
CA TYR A 141 -20.83 20.61 11.81
C TYR A 141 -22.32 20.78 11.40
N TYR A 142 -22.60 21.68 10.46
CA TYR A 142 -23.94 21.97 9.92
C TYR A 142 -23.90 22.10 8.39
N PRO A 143 -23.58 21.01 7.66
CA PRO A 143 -23.42 21.06 6.22
C PRO A 143 -24.75 21.31 5.49
N VAL A 144 -24.86 22.44 4.78
CA VAL A 144 -26.05 22.77 3.97
C VAL A 144 -26.06 22.03 2.61
N LYS A 145 -24.88 21.63 2.11
CA LYS A 145 -24.69 20.91 0.83
C LYS A 145 -24.43 19.42 1.07
N SER A 146 -25.08 18.55 0.29
CA SER A 146 -25.03 17.09 0.41
C SER A 146 -23.61 16.50 0.36
N LYS A 147 -22.69 17.11 -0.40
CA LYS A 147 -21.30 16.65 -0.53
C LYS A 147 -20.49 16.64 0.77
N HIS A 148 -21.00 17.29 1.83
CA HIS A 148 -20.37 17.35 3.14
C HIS A 148 -21.15 16.59 4.22
N SER A 149 -22.22 15.88 3.84
CA SER A 149 -23.00 15.05 4.77
C SER A 149 -23.03 13.58 4.34
N SER A 150 -23.36 12.72 5.29
CA SER A 150 -23.63 11.30 5.07
C SER A 150 -24.88 10.91 5.86
N ASN A 151 -25.64 9.91 5.41
CA ASN A 151 -26.86 9.48 6.10
C ASN A 151 -26.61 9.20 7.60
N VAL A 152 -25.47 8.59 7.95
CA VAL A 152 -25.12 8.30 9.36
C VAL A 152 -24.87 9.59 10.16
N TYR A 153 -24.27 10.61 9.53
CA TYR A 153 -24.05 11.90 10.15
C TYR A 153 -25.36 12.67 10.31
N ASP A 154 -26.21 12.66 9.29
CA ASP A 154 -27.53 13.31 9.32
C ASP A 154 -28.40 12.74 10.44
N GLU A 155 -28.43 11.41 10.61
CA GLU A 155 -29.16 10.79 11.73
C GLU A 155 -28.62 11.21 13.10
N LYS A 156 -27.30 11.38 13.24
CA LYS A 156 -26.72 11.89 14.48
C LYS A 156 -27.07 13.35 14.72
N LEU A 157 -27.04 14.19 13.68
CA LEU A 157 -27.30 15.62 13.79
C LEU A 157 -28.76 15.92 14.14
N LYS A 158 -29.71 15.02 13.82
CA LYS A 158 -31.11 15.15 14.26
C LYS A 158 -31.29 15.08 15.77
N GLN A 159 -30.36 14.43 16.49
CA GLN A 159 -30.48 14.25 17.93
C GLN A 159 -30.18 15.58 18.65
N GLU A 160 -31.11 16.03 19.50
CA GLU A 160 -31.01 17.29 20.23
C GLU A 160 -29.71 17.45 21.00
N LYS A 161 -29.31 16.41 21.73
CA LYS A 161 -28.04 16.39 22.45
C LYS A 161 -26.84 16.71 21.55
N ASN A 162 -26.85 16.25 20.30
CA ASN A 162 -25.71 16.39 19.40
C ASN A 162 -25.67 17.76 18.72
N TYR A 163 -26.80 18.25 18.18
CA TYR A 163 -26.79 19.57 17.56
C TYR A 163 -26.59 20.68 18.61
N LYS A 164 -27.21 20.60 19.79
CA LYS A 164 -26.96 21.59 20.85
C LYS A 164 -25.48 21.61 21.27
N PHE A 165 -24.88 20.43 21.41
CA PHE A 165 -23.46 20.32 21.74
C PHE A 165 -22.55 21.02 20.70
N TYR A 166 -22.82 20.85 19.41
CA TYR A 166 -21.96 21.40 18.35
C TYR A 166 -21.98 22.94 18.22
N TYR A 167 -23.00 23.62 18.76
CA TYR A 167 -23.01 25.08 18.88
C TYR A 167 -22.85 25.59 20.31
N SER A 168 -22.55 24.73 21.29
CA SER A 168 -22.27 25.20 22.65
C SER A 168 -21.01 26.06 22.69
N GLU A 169 -21.02 27.11 23.52
CA GLU A 169 -19.93 28.08 23.61
C GLU A 169 -18.56 27.41 23.82
N ASN A 170 -18.45 26.52 24.80
CA ASN A 170 -17.21 25.82 25.13
C ASN A 170 -16.68 24.99 23.95
N PHE A 171 -17.57 24.29 23.24
CA PHE A 171 -17.17 23.46 22.10
C PHE A 171 -16.70 24.33 20.93
N VAL A 172 -17.42 25.42 20.62
CA VAL A 172 -17.06 26.30 19.50
C VAL A 172 -15.77 27.05 19.78
N LYS A 173 -15.62 27.64 20.97
CA LYS A 173 -14.37 28.31 21.38
C LYS A 173 -13.18 27.37 21.28
N GLY A 174 -13.30 26.15 21.82
CA GLY A 174 -12.26 25.12 21.75
C GLY A 174 -11.92 24.69 20.32
N GLU A 175 -12.92 24.40 19.48
CA GLU A 175 -12.72 23.94 18.11
C GLU A 175 -12.16 25.02 17.17
N VAL A 176 -12.57 26.29 17.36
CA VAL A 176 -12.06 27.45 16.60
C VAL A 176 -10.61 27.74 17.00
N ARG A 177 -10.31 27.81 18.30
CA ARG A 177 -8.92 27.95 18.81
C ARG A 177 -8.02 26.87 18.22
N ARG A 178 -8.44 25.61 18.36
CA ARG A 178 -7.71 24.48 17.78
C ARG A 178 -7.56 24.61 16.26
N SER A 179 -8.57 25.09 15.54
CA SER A 179 -8.48 25.30 14.09
C SER A 179 -7.43 26.34 13.70
N ILE A 180 -7.33 27.43 14.47
CA ILE A 180 -6.38 28.52 14.25
C ILE A 180 -4.96 28.04 14.57
N VAL A 181 -4.75 27.37 15.71
CA VAL A 181 -3.44 26.79 16.08
C VAL A 181 -2.97 25.77 15.04
N ASN A 182 -3.84 24.87 14.56
CA ASN A 182 -3.49 23.93 13.48
C ASN A 182 -3.00 24.66 12.20
N GLN A 183 -3.62 25.79 11.84
CA GLN A 183 -3.22 26.56 10.66
C GLN A 183 -1.89 27.29 10.87
N LEU A 184 -1.66 27.84 12.07
CA LEU A 184 -0.37 28.40 12.48
C LEU A 184 0.74 27.34 12.36
N VAL A 185 0.55 26.18 12.98
CA VAL A 185 1.51 25.07 12.93
C VAL A 185 1.75 24.58 11.50
N SER A 186 0.70 24.45 10.69
CA SER A 186 0.84 24.06 9.28
C SER A 186 1.69 25.09 8.50
N GLY A 187 1.53 26.37 8.80
CA GLY A 187 2.33 27.44 8.21
C GLY A 187 3.80 27.38 8.63
N LEU A 188 4.08 27.18 9.92
CA LEU A 188 5.44 27.00 10.45
C LEU A 188 6.13 25.80 9.82
N ILE A 189 5.43 24.66 9.72
CA ILE A 189 5.93 23.47 9.03
C ILE A 189 6.22 23.78 7.55
N GLN A 190 5.34 24.52 6.87
CA GLN A 190 5.56 24.92 5.49
C GLN A 190 6.80 25.82 5.35
N GLN A 191 6.98 26.80 6.23
CA GLN A 191 8.17 27.66 6.22
C GLN A 191 9.46 26.86 6.47
N GLY A 192 9.46 25.99 7.49
CA GLY A 192 10.59 25.11 7.79
C GLY A 192 10.92 24.15 6.65
N LYS A 193 9.90 23.68 5.93
CA LYS A 193 10.09 22.88 4.70
C LYS A 193 10.77 23.67 3.59
N LEU A 194 10.37 24.91 3.37
CA LEU A 194 10.99 25.78 2.36
C LEU A 194 12.45 26.10 2.73
N LEU A 195 12.71 26.40 4.01
CA LEU A 195 14.06 26.59 4.55
C LEU A 195 14.94 25.35 4.35
N HIS A 196 14.40 24.17 4.60
CA HIS A 196 15.20 22.95 4.47
C HIS A 196 15.58 22.62 3.02
N TYR A 197 14.64 22.75 2.08
CA TYR A 197 14.83 22.27 0.70
C TYR A 197 15.43 23.32 -0.22
N PHE A 198 15.20 24.61 0.02
CA PHE A 198 15.53 25.66 -0.95
C PHE A 198 16.51 26.71 -0.41
N TYR A 199 16.94 26.60 0.84
CA TYR A 199 17.95 27.49 1.42
C TYR A 199 19.20 26.71 1.76
N ASP A 200 20.34 27.16 1.23
CA ASP A 200 21.66 26.67 1.60
C ASP A 200 22.49 27.79 2.23
N GLU A 201 23.20 27.49 3.31
CA GLU A 201 24.02 28.48 4.03
C GLU A 201 25.22 28.97 3.20
N THR A 202 25.71 28.16 2.27
CA THR A 202 26.86 28.48 1.40
C THR A 202 26.45 29.06 0.05
N GLN A 203 25.30 28.64 -0.49
CA GLN A 203 24.83 29.05 -1.82
C GLN A 203 23.59 29.97 -1.82
N GLY A 204 22.99 30.23 -0.65
CA GLY A 204 21.79 31.05 -0.51
C GLY A 204 20.51 30.36 -0.99
N TRP A 205 19.51 31.16 -1.38
CA TRP A 205 18.19 30.67 -1.82
C TRP A 205 18.18 30.21 -3.27
N GLN A 206 17.67 29.00 -3.50
CA GLN A 206 17.35 28.44 -4.81
C GLN A 206 16.01 29.00 -5.32
N LYS A 207 15.99 30.27 -5.74
CA LYS A 207 14.77 31.03 -6.07
C LYS A 207 13.90 30.37 -7.16
N ASP A 208 14.52 29.71 -8.14
CA ASP A 208 13.83 29.06 -9.26
C ASP A 208 12.96 27.86 -8.83
N TYR A 209 13.15 27.35 -7.61
CA TYR A 209 12.41 26.21 -7.06
C TYR A 209 11.34 26.62 -6.04
N LEU A 210 11.23 27.90 -5.68
CA LEU A 210 10.21 28.43 -4.78
C LEU A 210 8.86 28.61 -5.51
N ASN A 211 8.35 27.54 -6.11
CA ASN A 211 7.11 27.50 -6.88
C ASN A 211 6.39 26.15 -6.73
N SER A 212 5.28 25.96 -7.45
CA SER A 212 4.50 24.73 -7.40
C SER A 212 5.24 23.50 -7.94
N TYR A 213 6.19 23.68 -8.87
CA TYR A 213 7.02 22.60 -9.38
C TYR A 213 7.99 22.07 -8.32
N GLY A 214 8.69 22.95 -7.60
CA GLY A 214 9.56 22.55 -6.49
C GLY A 214 8.80 21.84 -5.36
N LEU A 215 7.57 22.26 -5.04
CA LEU A 215 6.73 21.57 -4.05
C LEU A 215 6.31 20.16 -4.51
N SER A 216 6.02 20.00 -5.80
CA SER A 216 5.69 18.70 -6.41
C SER A 216 6.87 17.72 -6.34
N TYR A 217 8.10 18.20 -6.61
CA TYR A 217 9.33 17.42 -6.48
C TYR A 217 9.44 16.79 -5.08
N ILE A 218 9.27 17.61 -4.05
CA ILE A 218 9.39 17.15 -2.66
C ILE A 218 8.32 16.09 -2.36
N GLN A 219 7.11 16.27 -2.87
CA GLN A 219 6.02 15.32 -2.65
C GLN A 219 6.34 13.92 -3.21
N VAL A 220 6.93 13.85 -4.40
CA VAL A 220 7.30 12.57 -5.03
C VAL A 220 8.43 11.90 -4.25
N GLU A 221 9.46 12.65 -3.86
CA GLU A 221 10.58 12.15 -3.06
C GLU A 221 10.12 11.60 -1.70
N GLU A 222 9.29 12.36 -0.98
CA GLU A 222 8.72 11.95 0.31
C GLU A 222 7.81 10.70 0.17
N ALA A 223 7.11 10.54 -0.94
CA ALA A 223 6.27 9.37 -1.20
C ALA A 223 7.10 8.10 -1.46
N PHE A 224 8.20 8.24 -2.20
CA PHE A 224 9.14 7.14 -2.42
C PHE A 224 9.80 6.70 -1.11
N LYS A 225 10.30 7.65 -0.31
CA LYS A 225 10.89 7.42 1.02
C LYS A 225 9.97 6.58 1.92
N LYS A 226 8.68 6.90 1.97
CA LYS A 226 7.67 6.13 2.73
C LYS A 226 7.55 4.69 2.25
N SER A 227 7.47 4.48 0.94
CA SER A 227 7.34 3.13 0.39
C SER A 227 8.58 2.27 0.64
N LEU A 228 9.77 2.87 0.61
CA LEU A 228 11.01 2.19 1.00
C LEU A 228 11.01 1.81 2.49
N MET A 229 10.45 2.65 3.37
CA MET A 229 10.32 2.35 4.80
C MET A 229 9.39 1.16 5.10
N ASP A 230 8.34 0.97 4.31
CA ASP A 230 7.46 -0.20 4.43
C ASP A 230 8.26 -1.49 4.17
N SER A 231 9.05 -1.53 3.10
CA SER A 231 9.94 -2.67 2.81
C SER A 231 11.02 -2.87 3.88
N ILE A 232 11.60 -1.78 4.42
CA ILE A 232 12.57 -1.87 5.52
C ILE A 232 11.95 -2.53 6.76
N SER A 233 10.67 -2.28 7.05
CA SER A 233 9.98 -2.90 8.19
C SER A 233 9.90 -4.42 8.08
N TRP A 234 9.61 -4.93 6.88
CA TRP A 234 9.66 -6.36 6.57
C TRP A 234 11.05 -6.95 6.78
N ALA A 235 12.08 -6.24 6.31
CA ALA A 235 13.47 -6.69 6.42
C ALA A 235 13.96 -6.72 7.89
N ILE A 236 13.62 -5.71 8.72
CA ILE A 236 13.93 -5.70 10.15
C ILE A 236 13.35 -6.92 10.86
N ASN A 237 12.09 -7.24 10.59
CA ASN A 237 11.43 -8.36 11.25
C ASN A 237 12.06 -9.72 10.89
N ARG A 238 12.49 -9.90 9.63
CA ARG A 238 13.19 -11.12 9.18
C ARG A 238 14.64 -11.18 9.68
N LEU A 239 15.31 -10.05 9.82
CA LEU A 239 16.64 -10.00 10.42
C LEU A 239 16.61 -10.42 11.91
N TYR A 240 15.55 -10.05 12.63
CA TYR A 240 15.31 -10.53 14.00
C TYR A 240 15.14 -12.06 14.06
N TYR A 241 14.44 -12.66 13.11
CA TYR A 241 14.22 -14.10 13.07
C TYR A 241 15.52 -14.93 13.05
N PHE A 242 16.59 -14.42 12.43
CA PHE A 242 17.88 -15.11 12.41
C PHE A 242 18.41 -15.42 13.80
N VAL A 243 18.25 -14.49 14.72
CA VAL A 243 18.84 -14.54 16.06
C VAL A 243 17.82 -14.95 17.13
N TYR A 244 16.53 -14.92 16.83
CA TYR A 244 15.47 -15.32 17.76
C TYR A 244 15.27 -16.84 17.81
N ASP A 245 15.30 -17.43 19.00
CA ASP A 245 15.06 -18.87 19.19
C ASP A 245 13.68 -19.16 19.83
N PRO A 246 12.81 -19.92 19.14
CA PRO A 246 11.53 -20.39 19.66
C PRO A 246 11.61 -21.31 20.88
N ASP A 247 12.68 -22.11 20.99
CA ASP A 247 12.80 -23.18 21.99
C ASP A 247 13.17 -22.61 23.38
N ASP A 248 13.56 -21.34 23.42
CA ASP A 248 14.14 -20.65 24.57
C ASP A 248 13.09 -19.86 25.38
N SER A 249 11.81 -20.24 25.29
CA SER A 249 10.66 -19.48 25.82
C SER A 249 10.66 -19.27 27.35
N GLU A 250 11.61 -19.88 28.06
CA GLU A 250 11.81 -19.79 29.51
C GLU A 250 13.17 -19.17 29.94
N ASN A 251 14.05 -18.79 29.01
CA ASN A 251 15.40 -18.27 29.35
C ASN A 251 15.47 -16.72 29.47
N GLU A 252 16.26 -16.22 30.43
CA GLU A 252 16.50 -14.78 30.75
C GLU A 252 16.89 -13.90 29.54
N ILE A 253 17.40 -14.48 28.44
CA ILE A 253 17.78 -13.74 27.22
C ILE A 253 16.53 -13.16 26.51
N ASN A 254 15.36 -13.78 26.67
CA ASN A 254 14.08 -13.29 26.15
C ASN A 254 13.53 -12.07 26.91
N ASP A 255 14.08 -11.71 28.08
CA ASP A 255 13.59 -10.58 28.87
C ASP A 255 13.97 -9.22 28.28
N ASN A 256 14.84 -9.18 27.27
CA ASN A 256 15.31 -7.94 26.65
C ASN A 256 15.11 -7.88 25.11
N ILE A 257 14.07 -8.52 24.58
CA ILE A 257 13.75 -8.53 23.13
C ILE A 257 13.65 -7.11 22.52
N VAL A 258 13.10 -6.14 23.25
CA VAL A 258 13.04 -4.72 22.80
C VAL A 258 14.44 -4.15 22.58
N THR A 259 15.41 -4.54 23.41
CA THR A 259 16.81 -4.12 23.27
C THR A 259 17.46 -4.78 22.06
N LEU A 260 17.17 -6.05 21.78
CA LEU A 260 17.66 -6.73 20.58
C LEU A 260 17.13 -6.10 19.28
N TYR A 261 15.82 -5.83 19.19
CA TYR A 261 15.25 -5.08 18.05
C TYR A 261 15.90 -3.69 17.93
N ARG A 262 16.11 -2.99 19.04
CA ARG A 262 16.80 -1.70 19.06
C ARG A 262 18.24 -1.80 18.56
N ASP A 263 18.98 -2.85 18.93
CA ASP A 263 20.37 -3.09 18.51
C ASP A 263 20.46 -3.37 17.00
N ILE A 264 19.55 -4.20 16.48
CA ILE A 264 19.39 -4.44 15.03
C ILE A 264 19.14 -3.12 14.29
N ILE A 265 18.25 -2.32 14.85
CA ILE A 265 17.76 -1.09 14.24
C ILE A 265 18.80 0.04 14.26
N SER A 266 19.58 0.16 15.34
CA SER A 266 20.42 1.33 15.61
C SER A 266 21.85 1.21 15.05
N ALA A 267 22.22 0.04 14.51
CA ALA A 267 23.62 -0.31 14.23
C ALA A 267 24.57 -0.11 15.42
N LEU A 268 24.06 0.10 16.65
CA LEU A 268 24.86 0.14 17.87
C LEU A 268 25.21 -1.29 18.29
N GLY A 269 26.08 -1.91 17.50
CA GLY A 269 26.94 -2.97 17.96
C GLY A 269 28.35 -2.47 17.75
N ASN A 270 29.11 -2.28 18.82
CA ASN A 270 30.53 -1.95 18.80
C ASN A 270 31.37 -3.15 18.30
N ILE A 271 30.84 -3.95 17.38
CA ILE A 271 31.39 -5.23 16.98
C ILE A 271 31.72 -5.22 15.51
N THR A 272 32.99 -5.44 15.23
CA THR A 272 33.50 -5.76 13.92
C THR A 272 33.94 -7.22 13.93
N ILE A 273 33.49 -7.96 12.92
CA ILE A 273 34.08 -9.24 12.58
C ILE A 273 35.21 -8.96 11.59
N ASP A 274 36.44 -9.34 11.92
CA ASP A 274 37.59 -9.21 11.00
C ASP A 274 37.43 -10.10 9.76
N GLU A 275 38.35 -10.01 8.81
CA GLU A 275 38.29 -10.82 7.58
C GLU A 275 38.38 -12.33 7.84
N ASN A 276 38.86 -12.72 9.02
CA ASN A 276 39.06 -14.09 9.47
C ASN A 276 37.87 -14.64 10.28
N GLY A 277 36.93 -13.77 10.69
CA GLY A 277 35.72 -14.16 11.40
C GLY A 277 35.74 -14.01 12.93
N ASN A 278 36.76 -13.36 13.48
CA ASN A 278 36.88 -13.14 14.93
C ASN A 278 36.03 -11.93 15.36
N LEU A 279 35.30 -12.07 16.48
CA LEU A 279 34.51 -10.99 17.08
C LEU A 279 35.41 -10.04 17.89
N TYR A 280 35.42 -8.76 17.53
CA TYR A 280 36.10 -7.71 18.30
C TYR A 280 35.15 -6.64 18.81
N ASP A 281 35.48 -6.02 19.94
CA ASP A 281 34.84 -4.77 20.35
C ASP A 281 35.52 -3.52 19.72
N LYS A 282 35.05 -2.31 20.08
CA LYS A 282 35.50 -1.00 19.59
C LYS A 282 37.01 -0.71 19.70
N ILE A 283 37.77 -1.54 20.43
CA ILE A 283 39.20 -1.34 20.73
C ILE A 283 40.03 -2.52 20.19
N ASN A 284 39.49 -3.36 19.30
CA ASN A 284 40.14 -4.59 18.82
C ASN A 284 40.42 -5.62 19.93
N ASN A 285 39.66 -5.62 21.03
CA ASN A 285 39.74 -6.70 22.01
C ASN A 285 38.89 -7.89 21.55
N PRO A 286 39.39 -9.14 21.63
CA PRO A 286 38.59 -10.34 21.39
C PRO A 286 37.42 -10.39 22.38
N ILE A 287 36.19 -10.56 21.88
CA ILE A 287 35.02 -10.68 22.76
C ILE A 287 35.00 -12.10 23.34
N THR A 288 35.34 -12.23 24.62
CA THR A 288 35.15 -13.47 25.39
C THR A 288 33.75 -13.51 26.03
N CYS A 289 33.32 -14.70 26.42
CA CYS A 289 32.01 -15.03 27.00
C CYS A 289 31.60 -14.23 28.27
N GLU A 290 32.48 -13.39 28.81
CA GLU A 290 32.27 -12.69 30.10
C GLU A 290 31.97 -11.18 30.00
N THR A 291 31.58 -10.65 28.84
CA THR A 291 31.14 -9.25 28.75
C THR A 291 29.74 -9.03 29.35
N LYS A 292 29.63 -9.09 30.68
CA LYS A 292 28.38 -8.90 31.46
C LYS A 292 27.62 -7.61 31.08
N ASN A 293 28.31 -6.59 30.55
CA ASN A 293 27.78 -5.25 30.23
C ASN A 293 27.64 -4.92 28.72
N GLY A 294 27.75 -5.88 27.79
CA GLY A 294 27.63 -5.64 26.33
C GLY A 294 26.18 -5.54 25.78
N PRO A 295 25.95 -4.97 24.56
CA PRO A 295 24.64 -4.98 23.88
C PRO A 295 24.07 -6.40 23.71
N GLN A 296 22.74 -6.56 23.65
CA GLN A 296 22.12 -7.89 23.70
C GLN A 296 22.46 -8.74 22.47
N ILE A 297 22.59 -8.11 21.31
CA ILE A 297 23.04 -8.80 20.09
C ILE A 297 24.44 -9.42 20.26
N VAL A 298 25.30 -8.85 21.11
CA VAL A 298 26.65 -9.35 21.40
C VAL A 298 26.59 -10.63 22.20
N LYS A 299 25.79 -10.63 23.27
CA LYS A 299 25.60 -11.81 24.13
C LYS A 299 25.04 -12.98 23.32
N LEU A 300 24.07 -12.68 22.45
CA LEU A 300 23.42 -13.67 21.59
C LEU A 300 24.37 -14.21 20.52
N MET A 301 25.12 -13.36 19.81
CA MET A 301 26.12 -13.83 18.86
C MET A 301 27.25 -14.62 19.54
N SER A 302 27.67 -14.23 20.75
CA SER A 302 28.65 -14.98 21.53
C SER A 302 28.12 -16.37 21.91
N ARG A 303 26.84 -16.49 22.32
CA ARG A 303 26.20 -17.80 22.52
C ARG A 303 26.21 -18.62 21.24
N ILE A 304 25.82 -18.05 20.10
CA ILE A 304 25.81 -18.77 18.81
C ILE A 304 27.23 -19.24 18.46
N TYR A 305 28.25 -18.40 18.65
CA TYR A 305 29.65 -18.71 18.33
C TYR A 305 30.24 -19.81 19.23
N TYR A 306 29.99 -19.77 20.54
CA TYR A 306 30.75 -20.57 21.51
C TYR A 306 29.96 -21.72 22.15
N HIS A 307 28.68 -21.91 21.81
CA HIS A 307 27.89 -23.02 22.35
C HIS A 307 28.27 -24.37 21.71
N GLU A 308 29.21 -25.06 22.35
CA GLU A 308 29.77 -26.35 21.95
C GLU A 308 29.12 -27.50 22.74
N VAL A 309 28.77 -28.57 22.04
CA VAL A 309 28.23 -29.84 22.60
C VAL A 309 28.99 -30.99 21.98
N LYS A 310 29.16 -32.11 22.69
CA LYS A 310 29.71 -33.33 22.09
C LYS A 310 28.60 -34.12 21.39
N ASP A 311 28.81 -34.52 20.14
CA ASP A 311 27.91 -35.43 19.43
C ASP A 311 28.01 -36.87 19.97
N GLU A 312 27.15 -37.78 19.49
CA GLU A 312 27.13 -39.20 19.88
C GLU A 312 28.45 -39.94 19.62
N LYS A 313 29.35 -39.36 18.80
CA LYS A 313 30.67 -39.89 18.46
C LYS A 313 31.81 -39.17 19.20
N GLY A 314 31.48 -38.26 20.12
CA GLY A 314 32.44 -37.49 20.91
C GLY A 314 33.08 -36.31 20.17
N ASN A 315 32.62 -35.97 18.97
CA ASN A 315 33.11 -34.80 18.22
C ASN A 315 32.43 -33.52 18.70
N ASN A 316 33.13 -32.41 18.57
CA ASN A 316 32.60 -31.10 18.89
C ASN A 316 31.57 -30.66 17.84
N PHE A 317 30.35 -30.38 18.28
CA PHE A 317 29.21 -29.94 17.48
C PHE A 317 28.67 -28.63 18.02
N TYR A 318 28.35 -27.70 17.12
CA TYR A 318 27.87 -26.36 17.46
C TYR A 318 26.41 -26.21 16.99
N PRO A 319 25.42 -26.68 17.78
CA PRO A 319 24.01 -26.72 17.36
C PRO A 319 23.45 -25.34 17.01
N GLU A 320 23.84 -24.31 17.77
CA GLU A 320 23.40 -22.94 17.56
C GLU A 320 23.96 -22.34 16.27
N GLN A 321 25.22 -22.65 15.92
CA GLN A 321 25.81 -22.24 14.65
C GLN A 321 25.07 -22.88 13.47
N ASP A 322 24.78 -24.18 13.54
CA ASP A 322 24.06 -24.91 12.49
C ASP A 322 22.63 -24.37 12.31
N LYS A 323 21.91 -24.14 13.41
CA LYS A 323 20.56 -23.55 13.40
C LYS A 323 20.56 -22.15 12.78
N PHE A 324 21.49 -21.28 13.20
CA PHE A 324 21.65 -19.95 12.61
C PHE A 324 21.98 -20.03 11.11
N SER A 325 22.90 -20.90 10.72
CA SER A 325 23.35 -21.05 9.34
C SER A 325 22.23 -21.52 8.43
N LYS A 326 21.41 -22.48 8.89
CA LYS A 326 20.20 -22.94 8.20
C LYS A 326 19.18 -21.81 8.01
N LYS A 327 18.99 -20.94 9.01
CA LYS A 327 18.08 -19.79 8.87
C LYS A 327 18.59 -18.79 7.83
N VAL A 328 19.88 -18.41 7.86
CA VAL A 328 20.45 -17.46 6.89
C VAL A 328 20.44 -18.04 5.46
N ALA A 329 20.68 -19.35 5.31
CA ALA A 329 20.65 -20.04 4.02
C ALA A 329 19.27 -20.06 3.34
N GLN A 330 18.18 -19.74 4.06
CA GLN A 330 16.84 -19.56 3.45
C GLN A 330 16.70 -18.27 2.63
N TYR A 331 17.65 -17.34 2.77
CA TYR A 331 17.62 -16.03 2.13
C TYR A 331 18.76 -15.86 1.13
N PHE A 332 19.93 -16.40 1.44
CA PHE A 332 21.16 -16.21 0.67
C PHE A 332 21.63 -17.50 -0.02
N PRO A 333 22.34 -17.41 -1.16
CA PRO A 333 22.88 -18.56 -1.89
C PRO A 333 24.15 -19.15 -1.21
N ILE A 334 23.99 -19.57 0.05
CA ILE A 334 25.04 -20.19 0.88
C ILE A 334 25.30 -21.62 0.39
N ARG A 335 26.56 -22.07 0.39
CA ARG A 335 27.00 -23.44 0.05
C ARG A 335 27.37 -24.19 1.33
N ASP A 336 27.30 -25.53 1.29
CA ASP A 336 27.64 -26.39 2.43
C ASP A 336 29.09 -26.20 2.93
N LYS A 337 29.98 -25.74 2.05
CA LYS A 337 31.39 -25.45 2.36
C LYS A 337 31.66 -24.04 2.87
N ASP A 338 30.65 -23.18 2.94
CA ASP A 338 30.85 -21.84 3.48
C ASP A 338 31.04 -21.92 4.99
N SER A 339 32.09 -21.27 5.49
CA SER A 339 32.34 -21.23 6.93
C SER A 339 31.26 -20.44 7.67
N PHE A 340 31.00 -20.81 8.92
CA PHE A 340 30.13 -20.03 9.81
C PHE A 340 30.54 -18.54 9.86
N ASN A 341 31.84 -18.24 9.88
CA ASN A 341 32.37 -16.87 9.83
C ASN A 341 31.89 -16.09 8.59
N THR A 342 31.79 -16.75 7.43
CA THR A 342 31.24 -16.12 6.22
C THR A 342 29.75 -15.78 6.39
N ILE A 343 29.00 -16.69 7.02
CA ILE A 343 27.56 -16.55 7.25
C ILE A 343 27.28 -15.47 8.31
N ALA A 344 28.02 -15.47 9.41
CA ALA A 344 27.96 -14.46 10.44
C ALA A 344 28.29 -13.08 9.86
N ARG A 345 29.37 -12.93 9.08
CA ARG A 345 29.70 -11.66 8.44
C ARG A 345 28.58 -11.16 7.51
N LEU A 346 27.93 -12.06 6.77
CA LEU A 346 26.79 -11.73 5.91
C LEU A 346 25.59 -11.20 6.72
N PHE A 347 25.33 -11.74 7.90
CA PHE A 347 24.32 -11.20 8.82
C PHE A 347 24.66 -9.76 9.27
N TYR A 348 25.92 -9.47 9.58
CA TYR A 348 26.34 -8.12 9.93
C TYR A 348 26.22 -7.16 8.75
N GLU A 349 26.59 -7.56 7.54
CA GLU A 349 26.38 -6.77 6.32
C GLU A 349 24.88 -6.50 6.10
N ALA A 350 23.99 -7.48 6.32
CA ALA A 350 22.55 -7.26 6.24
C ALA A 350 22.02 -6.27 7.29
N LYS A 351 22.53 -6.35 8.52
CA LYS A 351 22.22 -5.38 9.60
C LYS A 351 22.70 -3.98 9.23
N GLU A 352 23.93 -3.84 8.74
CA GLU A 352 24.51 -2.55 8.33
C GLU A 352 23.74 -1.94 7.15
N SER A 353 23.37 -2.76 6.16
CA SER A 353 22.52 -2.36 5.04
C SER A 353 21.18 -1.80 5.51
N ILE A 354 20.42 -2.55 6.32
CA ILE A 354 19.12 -2.11 6.83
C ILE A 354 19.27 -0.85 7.67
N ALA A 355 20.24 -0.81 8.60
CA ALA A 355 20.44 0.35 9.46
C ALA A 355 20.88 1.58 8.65
N HIS A 356 21.71 1.41 7.62
CA HIS A 356 22.09 2.48 6.71
C HIS A 356 20.86 3.05 6.00
N LEU A 357 20.12 2.21 5.27
CA LEU A 357 18.92 2.61 4.53
C LEU A 357 17.86 3.21 5.45
N ARG A 358 17.67 2.63 6.64
CA ARG A 358 16.75 3.14 7.66
C ARG A 358 17.18 4.50 8.17
N HIS A 359 18.41 4.68 8.64
CA HIS A 359 18.80 5.95 9.24
C HIS A 359 18.84 7.10 8.24
N GLN A 360 19.17 6.82 6.99
CA GLN A 360 19.17 7.82 5.94
C GLN A 360 17.76 8.16 5.45
N ASN A 361 16.81 7.22 5.51
CA ASN A 361 15.42 7.46 5.08
C ASN A 361 14.50 7.93 6.22
N PHE A 362 14.63 7.32 7.40
CA PHE A 362 13.75 7.52 8.55
C PHE A 362 14.04 8.83 9.29
N HIS A 363 15.32 9.12 9.58
CA HIS A 363 15.70 10.37 10.23
C HIS A 363 15.88 11.45 9.19
N TYR A 364 15.20 12.57 9.42
CA TYR A 364 15.24 13.68 8.49
C TYR A 364 16.61 14.38 8.55
N ARG A 365 17.30 14.47 7.41
CA ARG A 365 18.65 15.03 7.23
C ARG A 365 18.68 15.93 6.00
N LYS A 366 19.65 16.85 5.92
CA LYS A 366 19.85 17.79 4.79
C LYS A 366 20.28 17.10 3.47
N ASN A 367 20.66 15.83 3.53
CA ASN A 367 21.09 15.05 2.37
C ASN A 367 19.93 14.80 1.39
N SER A 368 20.19 14.93 0.09
CA SER A 368 19.21 14.57 -0.94
C SER A 368 18.94 13.06 -0.93
N LEU A 369 17.79 12.63 -1.46
CA LEU A 369 17.55 11.19 -1.66
C LEU A 369 18.65 10.54 -2.54
N ILE A 370 19.29 11.31 -3.42
CA ILE A 370 20.40 10.84 -4.25
C ILE A 370 21.60 10.51 -3.36
N ASP A 371 22.00 11.44 -2.50
CA ASP A 371 23.10 11.23 -1.55
C ASP A 371 22.80 10.05 -0.62
N ILE A 372 21.53 9.89 -0.21
CA ILE A 372 21.08 8.78 0.62
C ILE A 372 21.25 7.44 -0.10
N LEU A 373 20.87 7.36 -1.38
CA LEU A 373 20.93 6.12 -2.16
C LEU A 373 22.34 5.81 -2.70
N ALA A 374 23.15 6.85 -2.95
CA ALA A 374 24.50 6.74 -3.49
C ALA A 374 25.59 6.62 -2.42
N SER A 375 25.34 7.08 -1.19
CA SER A 375 26.27 6.87 -0.08
C SER A 375 26.26 5.40 0.32
N SER A 376 27.43 4.77 0.37
CA SER A 376 27.60 3.48 1.05
C SER A 376 28.58 3.66 2.20
N LYS A 377 28.31 3.01 3.33
CA LYS A 377 29.24 2.91 4.46
C LYS A 377 29.31 1.45 4.85
N GLY A 378 30.46 0.81 4.63
CA GLY A 378 30.68 -0.60 4.98
C GLY A 378 31.55 -1.33 3.97
N SER A 379 32.05 -2.50 4.37
CA SER A 379 32.71 -3.45 3.48
C SER A 379 31.72 -4.55 3.13
N TRP A 380 31.43 -4.71 1.83
CA TRP A 380 30.39 -5.59 1.29
C TRP A 380 30.95 -6.87 0.66
N ASN A 381 32.11 -7.34 1.13
CA ASN A 381 32.84 -8.43 0.50
C ASN A 381 32.03 -9.73 0.44
N LYS A 382 31.25 -10.06 1.48
CA LYS A 382 30.45 -11.29 1.49
C LYS A 382 29.18 -11.12 0.64
N SER A 383 28.56 -9.95 0.66
CA SER A 383 27.44 -9.60 -0.23
C SER A 383 27.85 -9.66 -1.69
N LYS A 384 29.04 -9.16 -2.06
CA LYS A 384 29.61 -9.28 -3.41
C LYS A 384 29.76 -10.74 -3.81
N LEU A 385 30.31 -11.58 -2.93
CA LEU A 385 30.44 -13.02 -3.16
C LEU A 385 29.08 -13.67 -3.42
N MET A 386 28.05 -13.35 -2.62
CA MET A 386 26.71 -13.90 -2.79
C MET A 386 26.03 -13.41 -4.07
N LEU A 387 26.16 -12.13 -4.43
CA LEU A 387 25.62 -11.59 -5.68
C LEU A 387 26.28 -12.24 -6.91
N VAL A 388 27.61 -12.43 -6.91
CA VAL A 388 28.31 -13.14 -8.00
C VAL A 388 27.80 -14.57 -8.14
N ARG A 389 27.47 -15.24 -7.02
CA ARG A 389 26.85 -16.57 -7.07
C ARG A 389 25.45 -16.54 -7.67
N ASP A 390 24.64 -15.54 -7.36
CA ASP A 390 23.33 -15.40 -7.99
C ASP A 390 23.44 -15.22 -9.49
N ILE A 391 24.31 -14.32 -9.95
CA ILE A 391 24.59 -14.10 -11.37
C ILE A 391 25.02 -15.41 -12.05
N TYR A 392 25.85 -16.20 -11.37
CA TYR A 392 26.23 -17.52 -11.85
C TYR A 392 25.04 -18.50 -11.90
N TYR A 393 24.20 -18.50 -10.86
CA TYR A 393 23.07 -19.42 -10.68
C TYR A 393 21.80 -19.03 -11.44
N ILE A 394 21.71 -17.84 -12.06
CA ILE A 394 20.60 -17.46 -12.96
C ILE A 394 20.26 -18.61 -13.93
N HIS A 395 21.28 -19.26 -14.49
CA HIS A 395 21.10 -20.39 -15.39
C HIS A 395 20.34 -21.55 -14.74
N ASN A 396 20.70 -21.92 -13.52
CA ASN A 396 20.05 -23.00 -12.78
C ASN A 396 18.61 -22.62 -12.40
N TYR A 397 18.37 -21.37 -11.99
CA TYR A 397 17.02 -20.88 -11.68
C TYR A 397 16.15 -20.81 -12.94
N PHE A 398 16.72 -20.42 -14.09
CA PHE A 398 16.01 -20.44 -15.36
C PHE A 398 15.62 -21.86 -15.77
N ARG A 399 16.54 -22.82 -15.59
CA ARG A 399 16.28 -24.25 -15.80
C ARG A 399 15.14 -24.75 -14.89
N GLU A 400 15.19 -24.45 -13.59
CA GLU A 400 14.10 -24.80 -12.66
C GLU A 400 12.78 -24.09 -12.98
N HIS A 401 12.84 -22.84 -13.47
CA HIS A 401 11.66 -22.10 -13.89
C HIS A 401 10.98 -22.81 -15.06
N ILE A 402 11.72 -23.18 -16.10
CA ILE A 402 11.21 -23.97 -17.24
C ILE A 402 10.64 -25.32 -16.78
N ARG A 403 11.30 -25.99 -15.83
CA ARG A 403 10.78 -27.25 -15.27
C ARG A 403 9.42 -27.04 -14.58
N SER A 404 9.28 -25.96 -13.81
CA SER A 404 8.11 -25.70 -12.98
C SER A 404 6.88 -25.19 -13.75
N THR A 405 7.04 -24.72 -14.99
CA THR A 405 5.95 -24.17 -15.80
C THR A 405 5.12 -25.23 -16.52
N GLY A 406 5.54 -26.50 -16.51
CA GLY A 406 4.88 -27.60 -17.21
C GLY A 406 5.08 -27.59 -18.73
N ILE A 407 5.88 -26.66 -19.27
CA ILE A 407 6.12 -26.54 -20.72
C ILE A 407 6.74 -27.84 -21.26
N LEU A 408 7.69 -28.40 -20.53
CA LEU A 408 8.37 -29.65 -20.90
C LEU A 408 7.54 -30.91 -20.66
N ASP A 409 6.35 -30.82 -20.06
CA ASP A 409 5.43 -31.97 -19.99
C ASP A 409 4.62 -32.12 -21.29
N TYR A 410 4.47 -31.03 -22.06
CA TYR A 410 3.49 -30.91 -23.14
C TYR A 410 4.06 -30.52 -24.52
N TYR A 411 5.37 -30.30 -24.63
CA TYR A 411 6.01 -29.94 -25.89
C TYR A 411 7.36 -30.66 -26.07
N PRO A 412 7.57 -31.34 -27.22
CA PRO A 412 8.86 -31.95 -27.55
C PRO A 412 10.01 -30.94 -27.56
N VAL A 413 11.20 -31.37 -27.15
CA VAL A 413 12.37 -30.49 -27.00
C VAL A 413 12.81 -29.91 -28.33
N GLU A 414 12.85 -30.71 -29.38
CA GLU A 414 13.26 -30.33 -30.73
C GLU A 414 12.36 -29.22 -31.26
N PHE A 415 11.05 -29.37 -31.05
CA PHE A 415 10.05 -28.37 -31.42
C PHE A 415 10.25 -27.06 -30.66
N LEU A 416 10.49 -27.10 -29.34
CA LEU A 416 10.75 -25.90 -28.55
C LEU A 416 12.06 -25.21 -28.96
N LYS A 417 13.13 -25.97 -29.24
CA LYS A 417 14.39 -25.42 -29.75
C LYS A 417 14.18 -24.71 -31.08
N GLU A 418 13.52 -25.37 -32.02
CA GLU A 418 13.19 -24.80 -33.32
C GLU A 418 12.36 -23.52 -33.17
N CYS A 419 11.32 -23.52 -32.33
CA CYS A 419 10.51 -22.35 -32.03
C CYS A 419 11.34 -21.19 -31.45
N ILE A 420 12.28 -21.47 -30.55
CA ILE A 420 13.07 -20.43 -29.87
C ILE A 420 14.16 -19.88 -30.79
N GLU A 421 14.90 -20.77 -31.47
CA GLU A 421 16.05 -20.42 -32.30
C GLU A 421 15.61 -19.81 -33.65
N ALA A 422 14.67 -20.44 -34.37
CA ALA A 422 14.20 -19.93 -35.67
C ALA A 422 13.48 -18.58 -35.56
N CYS A 423 12.84 -18.30 -34.42
CA CYS A 423 12.15 -17.03 -34.18
C CYS A 423 13.01 -15.96 -33.50
N GLY A 424 14.30 -16.24 -33.27
CA GLY A 424 15.26 -15.31 -32.67
C GLY A 424 14.90 -14.86 -31.26
N LEU A 425 14.23 -15.72 -30.47
CA LEU A 425 13.80 -15.38 -29.11
C LEU A 425 15.00 -15.32 -28.18
N ASN A 426 15.29 -14.12 -27.69
CA ASN A 426 16.31 -13.88 -26.65
C ASN A 426 15.63 -13.65 -25.31
N PHE A 427 16.09 -14.35 -24.27
CA PHE A 427 15.59 -14.21 -22.90
C PHE A 427 16.50 -13.30 -22.07
N ASN A 428 15.97 -12.17 -21.64
CA ASN A 428 16.64 -11.20 -20.77
C ASN A 428 15.87 -11.05 -19.46
N LEU A 429 16.60 -10.97 -18.34
CA LEU A 429 16.03 -11.04 -17.01
C LEU A 429 15.12 -9.83 -16.69
N TYR A 430 15.50 -8.64 -17.12
CA TYR A 430 14.85 -7.40 -16.75
C TYR A 430 13.83 -6.89 -17.78
N ALA A 431 12.66 -6.41 -17.31
CA ALA A 431 11.97 -5.24 -17.89
C ALA A 431 10.82 -4.75 -16.99
N PRO A 432 10.93 -3.56 -16.37
CA PRO A 432 9.89 -2.56 -16.63
C PRO A 432 10.44 -1.20 -17.07
N ASN A 433 10.04 -0.70 -18.25
CA ASN A 433 10.51 0.61 -18.74
C ASN A 433 9.51 1.76 -18.65
N ASN A 434 8.29 1.52 -18.16
CA ASN A 434 7.35 2.60 -17.84
C ASN A 434 6.27 2.10 -16.87
N SER A 435 5.76 2.99 -16.01
CA SER A 435 4.67 2.69 -15.08
C SER A 435 3.33 2.31 -15.74
N LEU A 436 3.15 2.64 -17.03
CA LEU A 436 1.95 2.32 -17.81
C LEU A 436 1.97 0.93 -18.44
N TRP A 437 3.10 0.21 -18.40
CA TRP A 437 3.19 -1.12 -19.01
C TRP A 437 2.29 -2.12 -18.27
N PRO A 438 1.30 -2.74 -18.94
CA PRO A 438 0.38 -3.66 -18.28
C PRO A 438 1.07 -5.00 -17.96
N SER A 439 0.63 -5.67 -16.89
CA SER A 439 1.07 -7.05 -16.60
C SER A 439 0.51 -8.04 -17.63
N PHE A 440 1.21 -9.15 -17.89
CA PHE A 440 0.76 -10.23 -18.78
C PHE A 440 -0.67 -10.70 -18.45
N SER A 441 -1.01 -10.88 -17.17
CA SER A 441 -2.35 -11.30 -16.75
C SER A 441 -3.46 -10.36 -17.25
N LYS A 442 -3.21 -9.04 -17.23
CA LYS A 442 -4.15 -8.02 -17.73
C LYS A 442 -4.22 -8.06 -19.26
N VAL A 443 -3.08 -8.15 -19.93
CA VAL A 443 -2.99 -8.25 -21.41
C VAL A 443 -3.71 -9.51 -21.89
N TYR A 444 -3.36 -10.69 -21.36
CA TYR A 444 -3.92 -11.96 -21.76
C TYR A 444 -5.43 -12.05 -21.48
N LYS A 445 -5.89 -11.64 -20.29
CA LYS A 445 -7.33 -11.62 -19.97
C LYS A 445 -8.10 -10.69 -20.91
N LYS A 446 -7.53 -9.53 -21.21
CA LYS A 446 -8.14 -8.56 -22.12
C LYS A 446 -8.18 -9.09 -23.55
N GLY A 447 -7.07 -9.65 -24.04
CA GLY A 447 -6.98 -10.31 -25.34
C GLY A 447 -7.97 -11.47 -25.47
N SER A 448 -8.07 -12.33 -24.47
CA SER A 448 -9.03 -13.46 -24.49
C SER A 448 -10.48 -12.97 -24.51
N ASN A 449 -10.81 -11.88 -23.81
CA ASN A 449 -12.14 -11.27 -23.88
C ASN A 449 -12.45 -10.69 -25.27
N LEU A 450 -11.45 -10.12 -25.97
CA LEU A 450 -11.60 -9.62 -27.33
C LEU A 450 -11.71 -10.77 -28.34
N TYR A 451 -10.90 -11.82 -28.16
CA TYR A 451 -10.90 -13.03 -28.96
C TYR A 451 -12.27 -13.74 -28.92
N LYS A 452 -12.94 -13.73 -27.77
CA LYS A 452 -14.29 -14.30 -27.59
C LYS A 452 -15.42 -13.54 -28.31
N SER A 453 -15.20 -12.30 -28.74
CA SER A 453 -16.28 -11.47 -29.28
C SER A 453 -16.47 -11.65 -30.80
N GLU A 454 -17.52 -12.40 -31.17
CA GLU A 454 -18.01 -12.71 -32.54
C GLU A 454 -17.01 -13.39 -33.50
N LYS A 455 -17.53 -13.91 -34.63
CA LYS A 455 -16.88 -14.83 -35.59
C LYS A 455 -15.49 -14.39 -36.12
N ASP A 456 -15.13 -13.11 -36.00
CA ASP A 456 -13.91 -12.55 -36.61
C ASP A 456 -12.72 -12.41 -35.63
N HIS A 457 -12.87 -12.80 -34.36
CA HIS A 457 -11.85 -12.69 -33.28
C HIS A 457 -11.15 -11.33 -33.16
N LYS A 458 -11.71 -10.30 -33.80
CA LYS A 458 -11.17 -8.93 -33.91
C LYS A 458 -9.74 -8.87 -34.44
N GLY A 459 -9.37 -9.86 -35.26
CA GLY A 459 -8.04 -10.00 -35.85
C GLY A 459 -6.96 -10.51 -34.90
N LEU A 460 -7.33 -11.03 -33.71
CA LEU A 460 -6.39 -11.61 -32.76
C LEU A 460 -6.23 -13.12 -32.98
N LYS A 461 -5.02 -13.64 -32.82
CA LYS A 461 -4.70 -15.05 -33.12
C LYS A 461 -4.27 -15.87 -31.90
N TRP A 462 -3.71 -15.25 -30.86
CA TRP A 462 -2.97 -15.95 -29.81
C TRP A 462 -3.69 -16.06 -28.44
N TYR A 463 -4.89 -15.50 -28.29
CA TYR A 463 -5.55 -15.38 -26.98
C TYR A 463 -6.69 -16.38 -26.76
N ILE A 464 -6.43 -17.66 -27.00
CA ILE A 464 -7.40 -18.74 -26.76
C ILE A 464 -7.87 -18.78 -25.30
N GLU A 465 -9.05 -19.35 -25.04
CA GLU A 465 -9.56 -19.50 -23.68
C GLU A 465 -8.84 -20.65 -22.97
N VAL A 466 -8.00 -20.30 -21.99
CA VAL A 466 -7.29 -21.27 -21.14
C VAL A 466 -8.06 -21.46 -19.83
N THR A 467 -8.45 -22.71 -19.55
CA THR A 467 -8.98 -23.11 -18.25
C THR A 467 -7.83 -23.38 -17.28
N ASN A 468 -7.99 -23.06 -15.99
CA ASN A 468 -6.92 -23.28 -15.01
C ASN A 468 -6.69 -24.76 -14.67
N ASN A 469 -7.55 -25.66 -15.14
CA ASN A 469 -7.56 -27.08 -14.78
C ASN A 469 -6.93 -27.96 -15.87
N ASP A 470 -6.85 -27.48 -17.11
CA ASP A 470 -6.10 -28.16 -18.15
C ASP A 470 -4.62 -27.76 -18.09
N ALA A 471 -3.79 -28.69 -17.62
CA ALA A 471 -2.36 -28.48 -17.48
C ALA A 471 -1.65 -28.21 -18.82
N GLY A 472 -2.17 -28.75 -19.94
CA GLY A 472 -1.66 -28.45 -21.28
C GLY A 472 -1.91 -26.99 -21.66
N SER A 473 -3.16 -26.53 -21.58
CA SER A 473 -3.50 -25.11 -21.79
C SER A 473 -2.75 -24.16 -20.85
N LEU A 474 -2.47 -24.58 -19.62
CA LEU A 474 -1.66 -23.81 -18.68
C LEU A 474 -0.20 -23.71 -19.13
N ALA A 475 0.38 -24.80 -19.64
CA ALA A 475 1.73 -24.81 -20.21
C ALA A 475 1.85 -23.84 -21.40
N TYR A 476 0.87 -23.81 -22.31
CA TYR A 476 0.78 -22.82 -23.39
C TYR A 476 0.83 -21.39 -22.87
N LYS A 477 -0.05 -21.07 -21.92
CA LYS A 477 -0.13 -19.73 -21.32
C LYS A 477 1.16 -19.34 -20.60
N ASN A 478 1.81 -20.29 -19.93
CA ASN A 478 3.08 -20.07 -19.25
C ASN A 478 4.23 -19.80 -20.24
N PHE A 479 4.23 -20.46 -21.40
CA PHE A 479 5.20 -20.16 -22.46
C PHE A 479 5.03 -18.76 -23.03
N LEU A 480 3.78 -18.34 -23.30
CA LEU A 480 3.51 -16.96 -23.70
C LEU A 480 3.89 -15.94 -22.62
N GLN A 481 3.68 -16.27 -21.34
CA GLN A 481 4.10 -15.42 -20.23
C GLN A 481 5.63 -15.25 -20.20
N LEU A 482 6.38 -16.33 -20.43
CA LEU A 482 7.85 -16.30 -20.51
C LEU A 482 8.31 -15.39 -21.65
N ILE A 483 7.72 -15.53 -22.84
CA ILE A 483 8.02 -14.67 -24.00
C ILE A 483 7.67 -13.22 -23.71
N TYR A 484 6.50 -12.95 -23.12
CA TYR A 484 6.05 -11.60 -22.81
C TYR A 484 7.06 -10.86 -21.92
N TYR A 485 7.41 -11.43 -20.77
CA TYR A 485 8.25 -10.77 -19.78
C TYR A 485 9.73 -10.74 -20.15
N HIS A 486 10.25 -11.80 -20.78
CA HIS A 486 11.69 -11.97 -20.97
C HIS A 486 12.15 -11.82 -22.42
N SER A 487 11.24 -11.65 -23.39
CA SER A 487 11.61 -11.41 -24.78
C SER A 487 10.94 -10.17 -25.38
N PHE A 488 9.60 -10.08 -25.33
CA PHE A 488 8.84 -8.96 -25.90
C PHE A 488 9.12 -7.63 -25.20
N LEU A 489 8.94 -7.58 -23.86
CA LEU A 489 9.18 -6.34 -23.11
C LEU A 489 10.65 -5.88 -23.20
N PRO A 490 11.68 -6.75 -23.09
CA PRO A 490 13.05 -6.38 -23.38
C PRO A 490 13.28 -5.88 -24.82
N ALA A 491 12.69 -6.52 -25.84
CA ALA A 491 12.82 -6.06 -27.23
C ALA A 491 12.20 -4.67 -27.44
N LEU A 492 11.09 -4.36 -26.75
CA LEU A 492 10.46 -3.04 -26.78
C LEU A 492 11.36 -1.94 -26.22
N THR A 493 12.24 -2.26 -25.27
CA THR A 493 13.22 -1.30 -24.73
C THR A 493 14.22 -0.85 -25.79
N GLN A 494 14.55 -1.74 -26.73
CA GLN A 494 15.51 -1.51 -27.80
C GLN A 494 14.83 -0.94 -29.05
N ASN A 495 13.57 -1.31 -29.29
CA ASN A 495 12.81 -0.89 -30.46
C ASN A 495 11.36 -0.51 -30.07
N GLN A 496 11.11 0.80 -29.98
CA GLN A 496 9.79 1.34 -29.60
C GLN A 496 8.72 1.17 -30.71
N SER A 497 9.14 0.95 -31.98
CA SER A 497 8.21 0.77 -33.10
C SER A 497 7.26 -0.42 -32.94
N LEU A 498 7.66 -1.41 -32.12
CA LEU A 498 6.85 -2.57 -31.76
C LEU A 498 5.52 -2.19 -31.10
N ILE A 499 5.41 -0.99 -30.51
CA ILE A 499 4.15 -0.49 -29.91
C ILE A 499 3.60 0.74 -30.60
N THR A 500 4.45 1.67 -31.05
CA THR A 500 3.97 2.97 -31.55
C THR A 500 3.05 2.83 -32.77
N ASN A 501 3.31 1.83 -33.63
CA ASN A 501 2.47 1.47 -34.76
C ASN A 501 1.03 1.07 -34.36
N PHE A 502 0.84 0.61 -33.11
CA PHE A 502 -0.45 0.16 -32.60
C PHE A 502 -1.26 1.25 -31.88
N ILE A 503 -0.66 2.40 -31.57
CA ILE A 503 -1.35 3.47 -30.81
C ILE A 503 -2.50 4.06 -31.64
N ASN A 504 -2.18 4.60 -32.82
CA ASN A 504 -3.17 5.23 -33.69
C ASN A 504 -4.11 4.19 -34.33
N SER A 505 -3.61 3.00 -34.68
CA SER A 505 -4.45 1.93 -35.23
C SER A 505 -5.46 1.39 -34.23
N THR A 506 -5.13 1.36 -32.93
CA THR A 506 -6.09 1.00 -31.87
C THR A 506 -7.22 2.03 -31.74
N LYS A 507 -6.92 3.34 -31.86
CA LYS A 507 -7.95 4.39 -31.90
C LYS A 507 -8.86 4.22 -33.13
N LYS A 508 -8.26 4.03 -34.31
CA LYS A 508 -9.00 3.81 -35.57
C LYS A 508 -9.91 2.59 -35.48
N TRP A 509 -9.38 1.46 -35.03
CA TRP A 509 -10.15 0.24 -34.80
C TRP A 509 -11.33 0.48 -33.83
N ASN A 510 -11.11 1.22 -32.73
CA ASN A 510 -12.19 1.50 -31.78
C ASN A 510 -13.31 2.36 -32.39
N ARG A 511 -12.94 3.32 -33.24
CA ARG A 511 -13.89 4.15 -34.00
C ARG A 511 -14.71 3.31 -34.97
N GLU A 512 -14.08 2.41 -35.71
CA GLU A 512 -14.75 1.50 -36.65
C GLU A 512 -15.71 0.54 -35.94
N GLU A 513 -15.29 -0.07 -34.82
CA GLU A 513 -16.15 -0.94 -34.01
C GLU A 513 -17.35 -0.20 -33.41
N ALA A 514 -17.15 1.05 -32.97
CA ALA A 514 -18.24 1.89 -32.50
C ALA A 514 -19.23 2.20 -33.64
N GLY A 515 -18.74 2.45 -34.86
CA GLY A 515 -19.54 2.62 -36.06
C GLY A 515 -20.37 1.37 -36.40
N LYS A 516 -19.73 0.20 -36.45
CA LYS A 516 -20.41 -1.10 -36.68
C LYS A 516 -21.49 -1.36 -35.62
N ALA A 517 -21.19 -1.09 -34.35
CA ALA A 517 -22.15 -1.26 -33.26
C ALA A 517 -23.34 -0.28 -33.36
N ALA A 518 -23.11 0.95 -33.82
CA ALA A 518 -24.17 1.92 -34.08
C ALA A 518 -25.06 1.50 -35.26
N GLN A 519 -24.45 1.01 -36.35
CA GLN A 519 -25.18 0.48 -37.51
C GLN A 519 -26.07 -0.72 -37.14
N ARG A 520 -25.54 -1.67 -36.35
CA ARG A 520 -26.33 -2.80 -35.84
C ARG A 520 -27.54 -2.37 -35.02
N ARG A 521 -27.43 -1.28 -34.24
CA ARG A 521 -28.54 -0.73 -33.44
C ARG A 521 -29.56 0.04 -34.28
N ASN A 522 -29.13 0.72 -35.34
CA ASN A 522 -30.03 1.46 -36.23
C ASN A 522 -30.86 0.52 -37.13
N ASN A 523 -30.40 -0.70 -37.37
CA ASN A 523 -31.19 -1.71 -38.08
C ASN A 523 -32.34 -2.28 -37.22
N ASP A 524 -32.31 -2.12 -35.89
CA ASP A 524 -33.30 -2.66 -34.95
C ASP A 524 -34.38 -1.65 -34.49
N LYS A 525 -34.28 -0.36 -34.84
CA LYS A 525 -35.33 0.63 -34.54
C LYS A 525 -35.51 1.67 -35.64
N SER A 526 -36.78 1.90 -35.99
CA SER A 526 -37.25 2.91 -36.93
C SER A 526 -36.64 4.29 -36.66
N LYS A 527 -36.25 4.95 -37.76
CA LYS A 527 -35.85 6.35 -37.89
C LYS A 527 -36.59 7.28 -36.92
N ASN A 528 -35.84 7.90 -36.02
CA ASN A 528 -35.88 9.33 -35.67
C ASN A 528 -35.28 9.56 -34.27
N SER A 529 -33.97 9.71 -34.22
CA SER A 529 -33.36 10.66 -33.30
C SER A 529 -32.03 11.07 -33.89
N ASP A 530 -31.96 12.31 -34.35
CA ASP A 530 -30.77 12.99 -34.84
C ASP A 530 -29.83 13.31 -33.65
N SER A 531 -29.43 12.27 -32.92
CA SER A 531 -28.43 12.39 -31.86
C SER A 531 -27.08 12.09 -32.48
N SER A 532 -26.36 13.17 -32.81
CA SER A 532 -24.90 13.28 -32.96
C SER A 532 -24.13 11.99 -32.66
N VAL A 533 -23.30 11.55 -33.61
CA VAL A 533 -22.26 10.51 -33.48
C VAL A 533 -21.78 10.42 -32.04
N LYS A 534 -22.19 9.36 -31.31
CA LYS A 534 -21.73 9.16 -29.94
C LYS A 534 -20.21 9.04 -29.96
N ALA A 535 -19.55 9.90 -29.19
CA ALA A 535 -18.11 9.86 -28.95
C ALA A 535 -17.65 8.40 -28.74
N TYR A 536 -16.70 7.93 -29.56
CA TYR A 536 -16.17 6.58 -29.42
C TYR A 536 -15.21 6.54 -28.21
N ARG A 537 -15.00 5.35 -27.63
CA ARG A 537 -14.40 5.19 -26.29
C ARG A 537 -13.04 5.88 -26.14
N TYR A 538 -12.24 5.91 -27.20
CA TYR A 538 -10.87 6.42 -27.21
C TYR A 538 -10.70 7.75 -27.95
N GLU A 539 -11.79 8.49 -28.20
CA GLU A 539 -11.72 9.78 -28.92
C GLU A 539 -10.83 10.81 -28.22
N ALA A 540 -10.93 10.89 -26.88
CA ALA A 540 -10.15 11.82 -26.07
C ALA A 540 -8.68 11.42 -25.85
N MET A 541 -8.23 10.27 -26.39
CA MET A 541 -6.82 9.87 -26.27
C MET A 541 -5.97 10.72 -27.24
N PRO A 542 -4.78 11.22 -26.85
CA PRO A 542 -3.89 11.91 -27.76
C PRO A 542 -3.45 10.99 -28.91
N ASP A 543 -3.34 11.54 -30.13
CA ASP A 543 -2.71 10.85 -31.26
C ASP A 543 -1.20 10.82 -31.08
N TYR A 544 -0.58 9.71 -31.48
CA TYR A 544 0.88 9.61 -31.58
C TYR A 544 1.37 10.32 -32.83
N LYS A 545 2.30 11.26 -32.69
CA LYS A 545 2.81 12.12 -33.77
C LYS A 545 4.29 11.87 -34.11
N GLY A 546 4.87 10.79 -33.61
CA GLY A 546 6.28 10.44 -33.84
C GLY A 546 7.24 10.92 -32.75
N GLU A 547 6.73 11.53 -31.68
CA GLU A 547 7.51 11.82 -30.47
C GLU A 547 8.05 10.53 -29.81
N PRO A 548 9.12 10.59 -29.01
CA PRO A 548 9.57 9.43 -28.24
C PRO A 548 8.44 8.82 -27.42
N LEU A 549 8.38 7.48 -27.33
CA LEU A 549 7.28 6.78 -26.63
C LEU A 549 7.11 7.23 -25.17
N ALA A 550 8.22 7.62 -24.52
CA ALA A 550 8.21 8.17 -23.17
C ALA A 550 7.41 9.47 -23.06
N ASP A 551 7.52 10.38 -24.04
CA ASP A 551 6.82 11.66 -24.06
C ASP A 551 5.33 11.47 -24.34
N TYR A 552 4.98 10.56 -25.25
CA TYR A 552 3.58 10.18 -25.47
C TYR A 552 2.94 9.64 -24.17
N PHE A 553 3.63 8.74 -23.47
CA PHE A 553 3.13 8.20 -22.21
C PHE A 553 3.03 9.25 -21.09
N LYS A 554 3.93 10.24 -21.06
CA LYS A 554 3.84 11.38 -20.15
C LYS A 554 2.57 12.20 -20.39
N ALA A 555 2.30 12.54 -21.65
CA ALA A 555 1.08 13.26 -22.03
C ALA A 555 -0.17 12.45 -21.67
N LEU A 556 -0.16 11.15 -21.96
CA LEU A 556 -1.27 10.25 -21.65
C LEU A 556 -1.53 10.11 -20.15
N GLN A 557 -0.46 10.01 -19.33
CA GLN A 557 -0.56 9.90 -17.88
C GLN A 557 -1.13 11.17 -17.24
N LYS A 558 -0.72 12.35 -17.73
CA LYS A 558 -1.27 13.63 -17.27
C LYS A 558 -2.78 13.70 -17.49
N GLU A 559 -3.25 13.35 -18.68
CA GLU A 559 -4.68 13.31 -19.01
C GLU A 559 -5.42 12.24 -18.20
N GLN A 560 -4.81 11.07 -17.99
CA GLN A 560 -5.37 10.01 -17.14
C GLN A 560 -5.61 10.51 -15.70
N ILE A 561 -4.67 11.25 -15.11
CA ILE A 561 -4.79 11.78 -13.74
C ILE A 561 -5.89 12.84 -13.68
N ALA A 562 -5.92 13.76 -14.65
CA ALA A 562 -6.97 14.78 -14.75
C ALA A 562 -8.37 14.13 -14.85
N GLN A 563 -8.50 13.10 -15.69
CA GLN A 563 -9.76 12.35 -15.82
C GLN A 563 -10.10 11.55 -14.56
N ALA A 564 -9.12 10.97 -13.87
CA ALA A 564 -9.35 10.26 -12.61
C ALA A 564 -9.90 11.20 -11.53
N ASN A 565 -9.41 12.45 -11.46
CA ASN A 565 -9.94 13.46 -10.55
C ASN A 565 -11.40 13.79 -10.89
N LYS A 566 -11.71 14.02 -12.17
CA LYS A 566 -13.09 14.23 -12.63
C LYS A 566 -14.01 13.07 -12.27
N VAL A 567 -13.55 11.82 -12.41
CA VAL A 567 -14.33 10.63 -12.01
C VAL A 567 -14.53 10.58 -10.49
N GLN A 568 -13.50 10.87 -9.70
CA GLN A 568 -13.63 10.92 -8.23
C GLN A 568 -14.56 12.03 -7.76
N GLU A 569 -14.59 13.15 -8.48
CA GLU A 569 -15.47 14.29 -8.22
C GLU A 569 -16.91 14.07 -8.75
N GLY A 570 -17.14 12.97 -9.49
CA GLY A 570 -18.43 12.63 -10.09
C GLY A 570 -18.75 13.41 -11.38
N GLU A 571 -17.79 14.15 -11.93
CA GLU A 571 -17.89 14.91 -13.18
C GLU A 571 -17.74 14.02 -14.42
N ALA A 572 -17.23 12.80 -14.27
CA ALA A 572 -17.10 11.83 -15.34
C ALA A 572 -17.45 10.40 -14.88
N GLU A 573 -18.06 9.61 -15.77
CA GLU A 573 -18.45 8.23 -15.42
C GLU A 573 -17.28 7.24 -15.43
N LYS A 574 -16.31 7.42 -16.34
CA LYS A 574 -15.26 6.41 -16.62
C LYS A 574 -13.90 7.03 -16.95
N ASN A 575 -12.85 6.29 -16.62
CA ASN A 575 -11.47 6.53 -17.04
C ASN A 575 -11.04 5.39 -17.98
N ASN A 576 -10.93 5.68 -19.28
CA ASN A 576 -10.65 4.67 -20.32
C ASN A 576 -9.14 4.57 -20.68
N TYR A 577 -8.28 5.40 -20.11
CA TYR A 577 -6.85 5.47 -20.47
C TYR A 577 -6.11 4.15 -20.20
N ILE A 578 -6.43 3.49 -19.08
CA ILE A 578 -5.86 2.17 -18.75
C ILE A 578 -6.30 1.11 -19.76
N LEU A 579 -7.57 1.14 -20.18
CA LEU A 579 -8.12 0.20 -21.15
C LEU A 579 -7.51 0.41 -22.54
N PHE A 580 -7.27 1.67 -22.91
CA PHE A 580 -6.61 2.03 -24.16
C PHE A 580 -5.21 1.42 -24.24
N ILE A 581 -4.37 1.64 -23.22
CA ILE A 581 -3.02 1.06 -23.18
C ILE A 581 -3.05 -0.47 -23.18
N GLN A 582 -4.00 -1.09 -22.49
CA GLN A 582 -4.16 -2.55 -22.54
C GLN A 582 -4.49 -3.04 -23.95
N ASP A 583 -5.38 -2.36 -24.68
CA ASP A 583 -5.72 -2.74 -26.06
C ASP A 583 -4.53 -2.57 -27.01
N VAL A 584 -3.73 -1.51 -26.85
CA VAL A 584 -2.49 -1.29 -27.61
C VAL A 584 -1.51 -2.45 -27.37
N PHE A 585 -1.25 -2.81 -26.11
CA PHE A 585 -0.32 -3.90 -25.77
C PHE A 585 -0.84 -5.28 -26.21
N VAL A 586 -2.16 -5.51 -26.17
CA VAL A 586 -2.76 -6.77 -26.66
C VAL A 586 -2.45 -6.94 -28.15
N ARG A 587 -2.66 -5.91 -28.96
CA ARG A 587 -2.41 -5.95 -30.41
C ARG A 587 -0.93 -6.05 -30.75
N ALA A 588 -0.10 -5.25 -30.08
CA ALA A 588 1.35 -5.27 -30.26
C ALA A 588 1.96 -6.63 -29.90
N PHE A 589 1.49 -7.27 -28.82
CA PHE A 589 1.98 -8.58 -28.44
C PHE A 589 1.48 -9.69 -29.38
N ASP A 590 0.23 -9.61 -29.87
CA ASP A 590 -0.28 -10.54 -30.90
C ASP A 590 0.58 -10.48 -32.16
N ASP A 591 0.91 -9.28 -32.62
CA ASP A 591 1.77 -9.05 -33.79
C ASP A 591 3.21 -9.54 -33.55
N TYR A 592 3.77 -9.28 -32.36
CA TYR A 592 5.09 -9.80 -31.99
C TYR A 592 5.15 -11.32 -32.06
N LEU A 593 4.06 -12.01 -31.71
CA LEU A 593 3.94 -13.47 -31.79
C LEU A 593 3.76 -13.98 -33.22
N SER A 594 3.52 -13.13 -34.23
CA SER A 594 3.44 -13.56 -35.64
C SER A 594 4.71 -14.26 -36.13
N ARG A 595 5.87 -14.02 -35.48
CA ARG A 595 7.11 -14.77 -35.73
C ARG A 595 6.97 -16.29 -35.45
N LEU A 596 6.01 -16.67 -34.60
CA LEU A 596 5.69 -18.05 -34.22
C LEU A 596 4.48 -18.60 -35.01
N GLU A 597 3.96 -17.87 -36.00
CA GLU A 597 2.71 -18.22 -36.70
C GLU A 597 2.74 -19.63 -37.29
N ILE A 598 3.88 -20.05 -37.85
CA ILE A 598 4.06 -21.40 -38.42
C ILE A 598 3.93 -22.52 -37.37
N TYR A 599 4.14 -22.20 -36.09
CA TYR A 599 4.03 -23.15 -34.97
C TYR A 599 2.71 -23.01 -34.20
N ARG A 600 1.84 -22.09 -34.59
CA ARG A 600 0.65 -21.69 -33.81
C ARG A 600 -0.27 -22.85 -33.47
N GLU A 601 -0.63 -23.67 -34.45
CA GLU A 601 -1.58 -24.77 -34.26
C GLU A 601 -1.06 -25.79 -33.23
N LYS A 602 0.23 -26.12 -33.32
CA LYS A 602 0.90 -27.05 -32.41
C LYS A 602 1.11 -26.44 -31.02
N LEU A 603 1.41 -25.15 -30.94
CA LEU A 603 1.47 -24.43 -29.66
C LEU A 603 0.09 -24.36 -28.98
N GLN A 604 -0.98 -24.11 -29.72
CA GLN A 604 -2.34 -24.01 -29.17
C GLN A 604 -2.98 -25.37 -28.84
N SER A 605 -2.38 -26.47 -29.29
CA SER A 605 -2.84 -27.84 -29.07
C SER A 605 -1.77 -28.68 -28.34
N PRO A 606 -1.40 -28.32 -27.09
CA PRO A 606 -0.37 -29.01 -26.32
C PRO A 606 -0.74 -30.49 -26.09
N THR A 607 0.19 -31.39 -26.36
CA THR A 607 0.02 -32.84 -26.13
C THR A 607 1.06 -33.34 -25.16
N LYS A 608 0.61 -34.10 -24.15
CA LYS A 608 1.51 -34.68 -23.15
C LYS A 608 2.51 -35.60 -23.85
N GLN A 609 3.79 -35.44 -23.56
CA GLN A 609 4.85 -36.30 -24.11
C GLN A 609 5.25 -37.41 -23.13
N ASP A 610 5.90 -38.44 -23.66
CA ASP A 610 6.33 -39.60 -22.87
C ASP A 610 7.73 -39.42 -22.24
N ILE A 611 8.49 -38.42 -22.68
CA ILE A 611 9.83 -38.13 -22.16
C ILE A 611 9.74 -37.58 -20.73
N ASN A 612 10.59 -38.09 -19.82
CA ASN A 612 10.70 -37.55 -18.47
C ASN A 612 11.12 -36.08 -18.50
N VAL A 613 10.44 -35.23 -17.72
CA VAL A 613 10.71 -33.78 -17.66
C VAL A 613 12.18 -33.46 -17.40
N ASN A 614 12.87 -34.23 -16.54
CA ASN A 614 14.27 -33.95 -16.22
C ASN A 614 15.21 -34.25 -17.40
N ASP A 615 14.90 -35.26 -18.20
CA ASP A 615 15.67 -35.62 -19.39
C ASP A 615 15.41 -34.60 -20.50
N ALA A 616 14.15 -34.25 -20.74
CA ALA A 616 13.76 -33.18 -21.66
C ALA A 616 14.42 -31.83 -21.29
N LEU A 617 14.50 -31.55 -19.99
CA LEU A 617 15.14 -30.34 -19.46
C LEU A 617 16.65 -30.35 -19.69
N GLU A 618 17.32 -31.49 -19.51
CA GLU A 618 18.76 -31.62 -19.81
C GLU A 618 19.05 -31.45 -21.30
N MET A 619 18.14 -31.90 -22.17
CA MET A 619 18.25 -31.70 -23.62
C MET A 619 18.03 -30.25 -24.04
N LEU A 620 17.04 -29.55 -23.46
CA LEU A 620 16.72 -28.15 -23.81
C LEU A 620 17.68 -27.14 -23.18
N VAL A 621 17.90 -27.26 -21.86
CA VAL A 621 18.72 -26.34 -21.05
C VAL A 621 19.65 -27.19 -20.15
N PRO A 622 20.78 -27.68 -20.68
CA PRO A 622 21.72 -28.52 -19.94
C PRO A 622 22.20 -27.87 -18.63
N LYS A 623 22.46 -28.67 -17.58
CA LYS A 623 23.01 -28.17 -16.30
C LYS A 623 24.31 -27.39 -16.48
N ALA A 624 25.15 -27.85 -17.40
CA ALA A 624 26.40 -27.16 -17.75
C ALA A 624 26.08 -25.91 -18.57
N ARG A 625 26.09 -24.74 -17.91
CA ARG A 625 25.82 -23.41 -18.52
C ARG A 625 26.51 -23.16 -19.87
N ARG A 626 27.75 -23.65 -20.06
CA ARG A 626 28.52 -23.47 -21.30
C ARG A 626 27.98 -24.28 -22.49
N LYS A 627 27.20 -25.33 -22.25
CA LYS A 627 26.62 -26.21 -23.27
C LYS A 627 25.21 -25.79 -23.72
N SER A 628 24.61 -24.78 -23.08
CA SER A 628 23.23 -24.35 -23.35
C SER A 628 23.20 -23.23 -24.40
N SER A 629 22.47 -23.43 -25.51
CA SER A 629 22.20 -22.37 -26.49
C SER A 629 21.15 -21.37 -25.98
N ILE A 630 20.19 -21.86 -25.19
CA ILE A 630 19.12 -21.07 -24.58
C ILE A 630 19.54 -20.71 -23.14
N ARG A 631 19.56 -19.42 -22.81
CA ARG A 631 19.86 -18.94 -21.46
C ARG A 631 19.22 -17.59 -21.17
N MET A 632 18.96 -17.35 -19.90
CA MET A 632 18.59 -16.03 -19.39
C MET A 632 19.85 -15.16 -19.26
N LYS A 633 19.84 -13.96 -19.85
CA LYS A 633 20.93 -12.97 -19.76
C LYS A 633 20.58 -11.88 -18.73
N CYS A 634 21.58 -11.33 -18.04
CA CYS A 634 21.45 -10.12 -17.20
C CYS A 634 22.63 -9.16 -17.40
N SER A 635 22.45 -7.87 -17.12
CA SER A 635 23.48 -6.84 -17.33
C SER A 635 24.68 -6.97 -16.39
N PHE A 636 24.54 -7.66 -15.25
CA PHE A 636 25.63 -7.89 -14.31
C PHE A 636 26.63 -8.98 -14.77
N GLU A 637 26.34 -9.71 -15.86
CA GLU A 637 27.27 -10.72 -16.38
C GLU A 637 28.57 -10.09 -16.88
N GLY A 638 29.72 -10.68 -16.52
CA GLY A 638 31.04 -10.17 -16.92
C GLY A 638 31.52 -8.91 -16.18
N THR A 639 30.74 -8.36 -15.26
CA THR A 639 31.13 -7.18 -14.47
C THR A 639 31.98 -7.60 -13.27
N HIS A 640 33.27 -7.21 -13.23
CA HIS A 640 34.16 -7.52 -12.10
C HIS A 640 34.09 -6.50 -10.94
N ASN A 641 33.67 -5.27 -11.23
CA ASN A 641 33.50 -4.19 -10.25
C ASN A 641 32.02 -3.77 -10.16
N ILE A 642 31.30 -4.39 -9.23
CA ILE A 642 29.96 -3.95 -8.82
C ILE A 642 30.15 -2.85 -7.78
N GLU A 643 29.52 -1.71 -7.99
CA GLU A 643 29.62 -0.52 -7.12
C GLU A 643 29.08 -0.81 -5.70
N ASP A 644 29.74 -0.26 -4.66
CA ASP A 644 29.38 -0.52 -3.25
C ASP A 644 27.97 0.00 -2.88
N ASN A 645 27.51 1.06 -3.52
CA ASN A 645 26.15 1.58 -3.39
C ASN A 645 25.09 0.54 -3.84
N ILE A 646 25.35 -0.26 -4.89
CA ILE A 646 24.50 -1.38 -5.32
C ILE A 646 24.60 -2.55 -4.34
N LEU A 647 25.83 -2.87 -3.89
CA LEU A 647 26.06 -3.95 -2.93
C LEU A 647 25.38 -3.71 -1.59
N CYS A 648 25.27 -2.45 -1.15
CA CYS A 648 24.53 -2.07 0.05
C CYS A 648 23.05 -2.49 -0.02
N PHE A 649 22.41 -2.47 -1.18
CA PHE A 649 21.00 -2.89 -1.31
C PHE A 649 20.80 -4.40 -1.33
N TYR A 650 21.78 -5.16 -1.84
CA TYR A 650 21.65 -6.60 -2.04
C TYR A 650 21.14 -7.38 -0.80
N PRO A 651 21.77 -7.27 0.39
CA PRO A 651 21.34 -8.06 1.54
C PRO A 651 19.99 -7.60 2.09
N PHE A 652 19.64 -6.32 1.98
CA PHE A 652 18.29 -5.82 2.28
C PHE A 652 17.24 -6.45 1.35
N LEU A 653 17.49 -6.46 0.04
CA LEU A 653 16.57 -7.04 -0.94
C LEU A 653 16.38 -8.55 -0.71
N ARG A 654 17.45 -9.25 -0.31
CA ARG A 654 17.40 -10.69 0.00
C ARG A 654 16.48 -11.03 1.17
N LEU A 655 16.21 -10.07 2.05
CA LEU A 655 15.26 -10.20 3.16
C LEU A 655 13.80 -9.89 2.76
N LEU A 656 13.51 -9.63 1.48
CA LEU A 656 12.17 -9.36 0.98
C LEU A 656 11.60 -10.54 0.18
N ASP A 657 10.28 -10.76 0.25
CA ASP A 657 9.64 -11.79 -0.58
C ASP A 657 9.27 -11.21 -1.95
N ALA A 658 8.88 -12.09 -2.88
CA ALA A 658 8.52 -11.70 -4.24
C ALA A 658 7.46 -10.58 -4.33
N LYS A 659 6.49 -10.55 -3.39
CA LYS A 659 5.46 -9.50 -3.34
C LYS A 659 6.04 -8.15 -2.94
N GLU A 660 6.83 -8.11 -1.87
CA GLU A 660 7.49 -6.88 -1.40
C GLU A 660 8.51 -6.37 -2.44
N LEU A 661 9.29 -7.26 -3.04
CA LEU A 661 10.24 -6.93 -4.11
C LEU A 661 9.53 -6.31 -5.32
N SER A 662 8.43 -6.90 -5.79
CA SER A 662 7.65 -6.36 -6.91
C SER A 662 7.04 -4.99 -6.58
N THR A 663 6.52 -4.83 -5.35
CA THR A 663 5.97 -3.55 -4.90
C THR A 663 7.05 -2.48 -4.84
N LEU A 664 8.22 -2.80 -4.29
CA LEU A 664 9.36 -1.90 -4.19
C LEU A 664 9.89 -1.51 -5.57
N GLN A 665 10.12 -2.48 -6.46
CA GLN A 665 10.56 -2.26 -7.85
C GLN A 665 9.66 -1.25 -8.55
N HIS A 666 8.34 -1.38 -8.42
CA HIS A 666 7.38 -0.47 -9.03
C HIS A 666 7.48 0.97 -8.48
N GLN A 667 7.85 1.15 -7.20
CA GLN A 667 8.09 2.50 -6.66
C GLN A 667 9.40 3.10 -7.18
N PHE A 668 10.44 2.28 -7.38
CA PHE A 668 11.67 2.71 -8.06
C PHE A 668 11.38 3.18 -9.50
N VAL A 669 10.62 2.38 -10.28
CA VAL A 669 10.21 2.76 -11.64
C VAL A 669 9.43 4.09 -11.63
N ARG A 670 8.47 4.25 -10.72
CA ARG A 670 7.72 5.52 -10.60
C ARG A 670 8.61 6.71 -10.26
N TYR A 671 9.55 6.53 -9.34
CA TYR A 671 10.48 7.58 -8.96
C TYR A 671 11.40 7.96 -10.13
N ARG A 672 11.98 6.98 -10.83
CA ARG A 672 12.78 7.19 -12.04
C ARG A 672 11.99 7.89 -13.15
N CYS A 673 10.77 7.45 -13.45
CA CYS A 673 9.91 8.13 -14.43
C CYS A 673 9.68 9.59 -14.03
N SER A 674 9.42 9.87 -12.75
CA SER A 674 9.24 11.24 -12.28
C SER A 674 10.51 12.10 -12.40
N LEU A 675 11.70 11.51 -12.44
CA LEU A 675 12.96 12.22 -12.65
C LEU A 675 13.13 12.61 -14.11
N ASN A 676 12.82 11.70 -15.05
CA ASN A 676 12.85 11.98 -16.49
C ASN A 676 11.95 13.17 -16.86
N GLU A 677 10.85 13.36 -16.13
CA GLU A 677 9.90 14.44 -16.38
C GLU A 677 10.37 15.82 -15.91
N ARG A 678 11.46 15.91 -15.14
CA ARG A 678 11.97 17.14 -14.53
C ARG A 678 12.89 17.89 -15.48
N THR A 679 12.67 19.19 -15.59
CA THR A 679 13.63 20.15 -16.15
C THR A 679 14.53 20.61 -15.01
N LEU A 680 15.81 20.29 -15.07
CA LEU A 680 16.82 20.79 -14.13
C LEU A 680 17.72 21.83 -14.84
N PRO A 681 18.37 22.74 -14.12
CA PRO A 681 19.45 23.55 -14.65
C PRO A 681 20.55 22.67 -15.24
N GLU A 682 21.24 23.16 -16.28
CA GLU A 682 22.30 22.40 -16.98
C GLU A 682 23.35 21.82 -16.03
N SER A 683 23.67 22.53 -14.93
CA SER A 683 24.61 22.08 -13.90
C SER A 683 24.20 20.81 -13.13
N GLN A 684 22.93 20.38 -13.22
CA GLN A 684 22.40 19.20 -12.52
C GLN A 684 21.94 18.08 -13.47
N GLU A 685 22.01 18.28 -14.80
CA GLU A 685 21.53 17.29 -15.76
C GLU A 685 22.42 16.04 -15.78
N THR A 686 23.75 16.20 -15.66
CA THR A 686 24.70 15.07 -15.56
C THR A 686 24.43 14.21 -14.32
N MET A 687 24.16 14.82 -13.16
CA MET A 687 23.81 14.07 -11.94
C MET A 687 22.48 13.32 -12.07
N LYS A 688 21.50 13.90 -12.78
CA LYS A 688 20.23 13.24 -13.08
C LYS A 688 20.43 12.01 -13.95
N GLU A 689 21.26 12.08 -14.99
CA GLU A 689 21.57 10.93 -15.84
C GLU A 689 22.25 9.79 -15.08
N GLU A 690 23.25 10.11 -14.25
CA GLU A 690 23.93 9.12 -13.40
C GLU A 690 22.95 8.45 -12.43
N LEU A 691 22.08 9.23 -11.79
CA LEU A 691 21.04 8.71 -10.92
C LEU A 691 20.07 7.79 -11.67
N ILE A 692 19.64 8.17 -12.87
CA ILE A 692 18.75 7.33 -13.69
C ILE A 692 19.42 5.99 -14.01
N LYS A 693 20.70 6.01 -14.39
CA LYS A 693 21.49 4.79 -14.64
C LYS A 693 21.59 3.93 -13.39
N PHE A 694 21.86 4.53 -12.23
CA PHE A 694 21.91 3.85 -10.94
C PHE A 694 20.56 3.21 -10.57
N LEU A 695 19.44 3.93 -10.74
CA LEU A 695 18.09 3.40 -10.48
C LEU A 695 17.76 2.22 -11.40
N ILE A 696 18.14 2.26 -12.68
CA ILE A 696 17.96 1.13 -13.61
C ILE A 696 18.73 -0.10 -13.13
N LYS A 697 19.99 0.06 -12.68
CA LYS A 697 20.77 -1.04 -12.11
C LYS A 697 20.11 -1.63 -10.86
N LEU A 698 19.56 -0.79 -9.97
CA LEU A 698 18.80 -1.27 -8.80
C LEU A 698 17.50 -1.98 -9.20
N GLU A 699 16.77 -1.48 -10.19
CA GLU A 699 15.54 -2.10 -10.71
C GLU A 699 15.82 -3.53 -11.24
N GLU A 700 16.96 -3.73 -11.91
CA GLU A 700 17.42 -5.05 -12.37
C GLU A 700 17.95 -5.91 -11.22
N LEU A 701 18.66 -5.35 -10.24
CA LEU A 701 19.08 -6.09 -9.04
C LEU A 701 17.88 -6.66 -8.28
N ILE A 702 16.80 -5.88 -8.14
CA ILE A 702 15.55 -6.34 -7.51
C ILE A 702 14.96 -7.52 -8.28
N GLU A 703 14.96 -7.47 -9.62
CA GLU A 703 14.49 -8.57 -10.46
C GLU A 703 15.37 -9.82 -10.31
N LEU A 704 16.69 -9.63 -10.27
CA LEU A 704 17.65 -10.71 -10.04
C LEU A 704 17.43 -11.40 -8.72
N VAL A 705 17.32 -10.65 -7.62
CA VAL A 705 17.04 -11.22 -6.31
C VAL A 705 15.70 -11.95 -6.30
N ARG A 706 14.66 -11.38 -6.94
CA ARG A 706 13.34 -12.01 -7.06
C ARG A 706 13.37 -13.32 -7.84
N PHE A 707 14.14 -13.36 -8.93
CA PHE A 707 14.25 -14.53 -9.81
C PHE A 707 15.09 -15.64 -9.20
N THR A 708 16.04 -15.29 -8.33
CA THR A 708 16.99 -16.21 -7.70
C THR A 708 16.71 -16.40 -6.19
N ILE A 709 15.45 -16.28 -5.76
CA ILE A 709 15.06 -16.65 -4.39
C ILE A 709 15.36 -18.15 -4.21
N PRO A 710 16.18 -18.55 -3.20
CA PRO A 710 16.53 -19.94 -2.97
C PRO A 710 15.30 -20.84 -2.92
N ALA A 711 15.27 -21.84 -3.81
CA ALA A 711 14.36 -22.96 -3.63
C ALA A 711 14.80 -23.69 -2.35
N THR A 712 13.84 -24.03 -1.48
CA THR A 712 14.12 -24.83 -0.29
C THR A 712 14.85 -26.11 -0.70
N ARG A 713 16.11 -26.24 -0.29
CA ARG A 713 16.93 -27.41 -0.59
C ARG A 713 16.20 -28.67 -0.13
N SER A 714 15.96 -29.60 -1.04
CA SER A 714 15.25 -30.86 -0.77
C SER A 714 16.16 -31.94 -0.18
N ASP A 715 17.47 -31.87 -0.40
CA ASP A 715 18.26 -33.10 -0.42
C ASP A 715 18.90 -33.49 0.93
N LYS A 716 18.81 -32.66 1.98
CA LYS A 716 19.37 -32.95 3.33
C LYS A 716 18.53 -32.45 4.52
N VAL A 717 17.25 -32.10 4.31
CA VAL A 717 16.48 -31.25 5.25
C VAL A 717 15.34 -32.01 5.94
N GLU A 718 15.25 -33.33 5.77
CA GLU A 718 14.16 -34.16 6.29
C GLU A 718 13.99 -34.05 7.82
N SER A 719 15.10 -34.07 8.57
CA SER A 719 15.12 -33.87 10.03
C SER A 719 14.74 -32.45 10.44
N VAL A 720 15.22 -31.44 9.71
CA VAL A 720 14.98 -30.02 9.99
C VAL A 720 13.51 -29.64 9.75
N TYR A 721 12.87 -30.18 8.71
CA TYR A 721 11.45 -29.94 8.44
C TYR A 721 10.54 -30.61 9.46
N LYS A 722 10.89 -31.81 9.92
CA LYS A 722 10.15 -32.49 10.98
C LYS A 722 10.16 -31.67 12.27
N THR A 723 11.35 -31.24 12.72
CA THR A 723 11.47 -30.37 13.90
C THR A 723 10.76 -29.04 13.68
N MET A 724 10.84 -28.43 12.50
CA MET A 724 10.11 -27.19 12.20
C MET A 724 8.59 -27.37 12.29
N PHE A 725 8.05 -28.47 11.76
CA PHE A 725 6.62 -28.77 11.85
C PHE A 725 6.17 -28.99 13.29
N GLU A 726 6.87 -29.86 14.03
CA GLU A 726 6.58 -30.20 15.41
C GLU A 726 6.71 -28.98 16.33
N VAL A 727 7.76 -28.17 16.15
CA VAL A 727 7.95 -26.95 16.95
C VAL A 727 6.90 -25.92 16.58
N HIS A 728 6.77 -25.51 15.32
CA HIS A 728 6.03 -24.28 14.99
C HIS A 728 4.54 -24.46 14.68
N PHE A 729 4.13 -25.64 14.21
CA PHE A 729 2.83 -25.81 13.58
C PHE A 729 1.92 -26.81 14.31
N SER A 730 2.49 -27.79 15.03
CA SER A 730 1.74 -28.84 15.73
C SER A 730 0.65 -28.30 16.67
N ASP A 731 0.92 -27.23 17.40
CA ASP A 731 -0.03 -26.61 18.34
C ASP A 731 -1.27 -25.98 17.69
N PHE A 732 -1.24 -25.77 16.37
CA PHE A 732 -2.41 -25.35 15.62
C PHE A 732 -3.26 -26.54 15.15
N LEU A 733 -2.80 -27.78 15.32
CA LEU A 733 -3.54 -28.99 14.97
C LEU A 733 -4.18 -29.60 16.22
N ASP A 734 -5.38 -30.13 16.04
CA ASP A 734 -5.98 -31.01 17.04
C ASP A 734 -5.19 -32.32 17.19
N LYS A 735 -5.22 -32.88 18.41
CA LYS A 735 -4.47 -34.11 18.75
C LYS A 735 -4.84 -35.30 17.86
N ASP A 736 -6.04 -35.32 17.30
CA ASP A 736 -6.55 -36.43 16.50
C ASP A 736 -6.27 -36.29 15.00
N VAL A 737 -5.89 -35.09 14.52
CA VAL A 737 -5.60 -34.84 13.10
C VAL A 737 -4.47 -35.72 12.58
N LEU A 738 -3.40 -35.86 13.37
CA LEU A 738 -2.23 -36.67 12.98
C LEU A 738 -2.43 -38.17 13.24
N LYS A 739 -3.46 -38.57 14.01
CA LYS A 739 -3.82 -39.97 14.23
C LYS A 739 -4.63 -40.55 13.07
N ASN A 740 -5.45 -39.71 12.42
CA ASN A 740 -6.21 -40.11 11.24
C ASN A 740 -5.29 -40.21 10.01
N GLN A 741 -5.28 -41.36 9.34
CA GLN A 741 -4.35 -41.64 8.23
C GLN A 741 -4.59 -40.74 7.01
N GLU A 742 -5.85 -40.42 6.68
CA GLU A 742 -6.17 -39.53 5.55
C GLU A 742 -5.77 -38.09 5.83
N CYS A 743 -6.01 -37.61 7.05
CA CYS A 743 -5.63 -36.27 7.48
C CYS A 743 -4.10 -36.11 7.60
N SER A 744 -3.42 -37.13 8.11
CA SER A 744 -1.96 -37.16 8.23
C SER A 744 -1.25 -36.97 6.87
N ARG A 745 -1.80 -37.54 5.79
CA ARG A 745 -1.26 -37.36 4.42
C ARG A 745 -1.26 -35.91 3.93
N LEU A 746 -2.00 -35.00 4.58
CA LEU A 746 -1.95 -33.56 4.29
C LEU A 746 -0.68 -32.90 4.83
N TYR A 747 -0.02 -33.50 5.82
CA TYR A 747 1.11 -32.88 6.51
C TYR A 747 2.38 -33.74 6.47
N LEU A 748 2.24 -35.05 6.30
CA LEU A 748 3.33 -36.02 6.26
C LEU A 748 3.35 -36.75 4.91
N GLN A 749 4.54 -37.05 4.40
CA GLN A 749 4.75 -37.87 3.20
C GLN A 749 4.32 -39.32 3.43
N SER A 750 4.36 -40.13 2.37
CA SER A 750 3.97 -41.55 2.38
C SER A 750 4.70 -42.39 3.44
N ASN A 751 5.89 -41.98 3.87
CA ASN A 751 6.67 -42.63 4.91
C ASN A 751 6.17 -42.36 6.34
N GLY A 752 5.15 -41.50 6.50
CA GLY A 752 4.53 -41.15 7.79
C GLY A 752 5.44 -40.39 8.76
N LYS A 753 6.66 -40.02 8.35
CA LYS A 753 7.68 -39.39 9.21
C LYS A 753 8.10 -38.01 8.71
N THR A 754 8.02 -37.77 7.41
CA THR A 754 8.58 -36.58 6.78
C THR A 754 7.52 -35.55 6.53
N ALA A 755 7.66 -34.35 7.09
CA ALA A 755 6.73 -33.26 6.87
C ALA A 755 6.73 -32.79 5.40
N ILE A 756 5.56 -32.45 4.87
CA ILE A 756 5.38 -31.87 3.54
C ILE A 756 5.69 -30.36 3.63
N PRO A 757 6.74 -29.87 2.94
CA PRO A 757 7.08 -28.46 2.97
C PRO A 757 6.08 -27.64 2.15
N ARG A 758 5.09 -27.05 2.84
CA ARG A 758 4.12 -26.15 2.20
C ARG A 758 4.67 -24.73 2.14
N LYS A 759 4.42 -24.05 1.02
CA LYS A 759 4.87 -22.66 0.77
C LYS A 759 4.61 -21.72 1.97
N HIS A 760 3.38 -21.64 2.46
CA HIS A 760 3.05 -20.67 3.53
C HIS A 760 3.60 -21.08 4.90
N MET A 761 3.76 -22.37 5.18
CA MET A 761 4.47 -22.83 6.37
C MET A 761 5.92 -22.39 6.32
N MET A 762 6.58 -22.55 5.18
CA MET A 762 7.96 -22.08 5.01
C MET A 762 8.07 -20.56 5.13
N LEU A 763 7.14 -19.80 4.54
CA LEU A 763 7.14 -18.34 4.65
C LEU A 763 6.92 -17.86 6.09
N LEU A 764 6.03 -18.52 6.84
CA LEU A 764 5.78 -18.27 8.26
C LEU A 764 6.99 -18.64 9.11
N ALA A 765 7.53 -19.85 8.94
CA ALA A 765 8.73 -20.29 9.62
C ALA A 765 9.89 -19.34 9.33
N ARG A 766 9.98 -18.78 8.13
CA ARG A 766 10.99 -17.81 7.75
C ARG A 766 10.76 -16.41 8.35
N SER A 767 9.52 -15.97 8.60
CA SER A 767 9.25 -14.53 8.78
C SER A 767 8.46 -14.16 10.03
N ALA A 768 7.60 -15.03 10.53
CA ALA A 768 6.66 -14.71 11.61
C ALA A 768 7.27 -15.01 12.99
N PRO A 769 6.96 -14.21 14.03
CA PRO A 769 7.31 -14.55 15.41
C PRO A 769 6.38 -15.66 15.90
N MET A 770 6.63 -16.91 15.46
CA MET A 770 5.76 -18.06 15.70
C MET A 770 5.39 -18.29 17.18
N PRO A 771 6.28 -18.10 18.17
CA PRO A 771 5.91 -18.22 19.59
C PRO A 771 4.85 -17.21 20.02
N LEU A 772 4.96 -15.95 19.57
CA LEU A 772 3.92 -14.94 19.81
C LEU A 772 2.60 -15.37 19.15
N TYR A 773 2.65 -15.85 17.91
CA TYR A 773 1.47 -16.22 17.14
C TYR A 773 0.75 -17.43 17.74
N ARG A 774 1.50 -18.40 18.27
CA ARG A 774 0.94 -19.53 19.03
C ARG A 774 0.18 -19.02 20.26
N LYS A 775 0.79 -18.15 21.06
CA LYS A 775 0.13 -17.56 22.25
C LYS A 775 -1.10 -16.71 21.88
N MET A 776 -1.06 -16.01 20.76
CA MET A 776 -2.17 -15.17 20.30
C MET A 776 -3.33 -15.97 19.68
N PHE A 777 -3.03 -17.03 18.94
CA PHE A 777 -3.98 -17.62 17.99
C PHE A 777 -4.24 -19.12 18.17
N LYS A 778 -3.53 -19.87 19.01
CA LYS A 778 -3.77 -21.33 19.15
C LYS A 778 -5.24 -21.68 19.41
N ASP A 779 -5.92 -20.86 20.22
CA ASP A 779 -7.32 -21.06 20.60
C ASP A 779 -8.32 -20.50 19.57
N TYR A 780 -7.85 -19.73 18.59
CA TYR A 780 -8.66 -19.10 17.54
C TYR A 780 -8.46 -19.75 16.16
N TYR A 781 -7.28 -20.32 15.92
CA TYR A 781 -6.81 -20.90 14.66
C TYR A 781 -6.45 -22.38 14.84
N ARG A 782 -7.42 -23.17 15.34
CA ARG A 782 -7.25 -24.62 15.53
C ARG A 782 -7.77 -25.39 14.32
N ILE A 783 -6.96 -26.28 13.76
CA ILE A 783 -7.27 -27.17 12.65
C ILE A 783 -7.79 -28.49 13.24
N THR A 784 -9.00 -28.87 12.86
CA THR A 784 -9.68 -30.06 13.39
C THR A 784 -9.68 -31.21 12.38
N GLU A 785 -9.85 -32.45 12.87
CA GLU A 785 -9.97 -33.64 12.01
C GLU A 785 -11.19 -33.52 11.07
N ALA A 786 -12.32 -33.05 11.59
CA ALA A 786 -13.55 -32.85 10.82
C ALA A 786 -13.34 -31.89 9.63
N GLU A 787 -12.59 -30.81 9.81
CA GLU A 787 -12.26 -29.87 8.73
C GLU A 787 -11.33 -30.47 7.67
N CYS A 788 -10.38 -31.32 8.08
CA CYS A 788 -9.50 -32.04 7.15
C CYS A 788 -10.31 -33.03 6.29
N LEU A 789 -11.20 -33.82 6.90
CA LEU A 789 -12.06 -34.76 6.18
C LEU A 789 -13.04 -34.02 5.26
N GLU A 790 -13.62 -32.90 5.71
CA GLU A 790 -14.47 -32.03 4.88
C GLU A 790 -13.71 -31.51 3.66
N TYR A 791 -12.45 -31.06 3.84
CA TYR A 791 -11.60 -30.60 2.75
C TYR A 791 -11.32 -31.69 1.72
N ILE A 792 -10.99 -32.91 2.18
CA ILE A 792 -10.73 -34.06 1.31
C ILE A 792 -11.99 -34.40 0.51
N LYS A 793 -13.15 -34.47 1.17
CA LYS A 793 -14.44 -34.76 0.53
C LYS A 793 -14.81 -33.71 -0.52
N LEU A 794 -14.73 -32.43 -0.18
CA LEU A 794 -15.00 -31.34 -1.13
C LEU A 794 -13.98 -31.34 -2.28
N GLY A 795 -12.73 -31.72 -2.02
CA GLY A 795 -11.69 -31.85 -3.03
C GLY A 795 -12.00 -32.88 -4.12
N GLN A 796 -12.82 -33.88 -3.84
CA GLN A 796 -13.24 -34.88 -4.83
C GLN A 796 -14.25 -34.34 -5.85
N THR A 797 -15.09 -33.36 -5.48
CA THR A 797 -16.14 -32.80 -6.36
C THR A 797 -15.85 -31.38 -6.84
N ILE A 798 -14.81 -30.72 -6.30
CA ILE A 798 -14.57 -29.28 -6.53
C ILE A 798 -14.46 -28.90 -8.00
N GLU A 799 -13.88 -29.76 -8.83
CA GLU A 799 -13.73 -29.49 -10.26
C GLU A 799 -15.09 -29.45 -10.96
N GLN A 800 -15.94 -30.43 -10.69
CA GLN A 800 -17.31 -30.48 -11.21
C GLN A 800 -18.12 -29.27 -10.72
N ASP A 801 -17.97 -28.90 -9.45
CA ASP A 801 -18.65 -27.74 -8.86
C ASP A 801 -18.22 -26.42 -9.50
N ILE A 802 -16.91 -26.22 -9.76
CA ILE A 802 -16.39 -25.01 -10.44
C ILE A 802 -16.87 -24.94 -11.89
N ASN A 803 -16.84 -26.06 -12.62
CA ASN A 803 -17.32 -26.13 -14.00
C ASN A 803 -18.81 -25.80 -14.05
N LYS A 804 -19.61 -26.39 -13.16
CA LYS A 804 -21.05 -26.13 -13.10
C LYS A 804 -21.36 -24.68 -12.74
N LEU A 805 -20.62 -24.09 -11.80
CA LEU A 805 -20.76 -22.69 -11.43
C LEU A 805 -20.44 -21.77 -12.63
N THR A 806 -19.43 -22.11 -13.42
CA THR A 806 -19.06 -21.37 -14.64
C THR A 806 -20.14 -21.45 -15.72
N GLU A 807 -20.71 -22.63 -15.94
CA GLU A 807 -21.86 -22.83 -16.84
C GLU A 807 -23.08 -22.02 -16.39
N LEU A 808 -23.50 -22.19 -15.13
CA LEU A 808 -24.63 -21.47 -14.55
C LEU A 808 -24.43 -19.96 -14.61
N HIS A 809 -23.20 -19.47 -14.36
CA HIS A 809 -22.90 -18.04 -14.51
C HIS A 809 -23.14 -17.56 -15.95
N LYS A 810 -22.65 -18.29 -16.95
CA LYS A 810 -22.83 -17.95 -18.38
C LYS A 810 -24.32 -17.96 -18.75
N GLU A 811 -25.08 -18.95 -18.29
CA GLU A 811 -26.51 -19.05 -18.57
C GLU A 811 -27.31 -17.93 -17.91
N LEU A 812 -27.05 -17.64 -16.63
CA LEU A 812 -27.76 -16.61 -15.87
C LEU A 812 -27.43 -15.19 -16.37
N GLU A 813 -26.19 -14.94 -16.81
CA GLU A 813 -25.83 -13.67 -17.45
C GLU A 813 -26.52 -13.49 -18.82
N LYS A 814 -26.62 -14.56 -19.63
CA LYS A 814 -27.39 -14.55 -20.88
C LYS A 814 -28.87 -14.28 -20.62
N ALA A 815 -29.45 -14.92 -19.61
CA ALA A 815 -30.83 -14.69 -19.21
C ALA A 815 -31.03 -13.24 -18.74
N ARG A 816 -30.14 -12.70 -17.90
CA ARG A 816 -30.18 -11.30 -17.45
C ARG A 816 -30.20 -10.30 -18.62
N LEU A 817 -29.44 -10.56 -19.68
CA LEU A 817 -29.44 -9.72 -20.88
C LEU A 817 -30.79 -9.78 -21.63
N LYS A 818 -31.48 -10.93 -21.63
CA LYS A 818 -32.81 -11.08 -22.21
C LYS A 818 -33.90 -10.41 -21.36
N PHE A 819 -33.90 -10.60 -20.04
CA PHE A 819 -34.88 -9.97 -19.13
C PHE A 819 -34.81 -8.43 -19.14
N ASN A 820 -33.61 -7.84 -19.16
CA ASN A 820 -33.47 -6.38 -19.27
C ASN A 820 -33.96 -5.80 -20.62
N LEU A 821 -34.13 -6.64 -21.65
CA LEU A 821 -34.71 -6.24 -22.94
C LEU A 821 -36.24 -6.34 -22.93
N GLU A 822 -36.82 -7.28 -22.17
CA GLU A 822 -38.26 -7.57 -22.12
C GLU A 822 -39.03 -6.75 -21.06
N ASP A 823 -38.38 -6.26 -20.00
CA ASP A 823 -38.99 -5.38 -18.97
C ASP A 823 -39.49 -4.01 -19.50
N ASN A 824 -39.37 -3.75 -20.80
CA ASN A 824 -40.03 -2.62 -21.47
C ASN A 824 -41.42 -2.95 -22.05
N HIS A 825 -41.87 -4.21 -22.04
CA HIS A 825 -43.20 -4.56 -22.54
C HIS A 825 -43.92 -5.62 -21.69
N ASN A 826 -44.98 -5.14 -21.04
CA ASN A 826 -46.14 -5.90 -20.52
C ASN A 826 -45.85 -6.87 -19.35
N GLY A 827 -46.30 -6.46 -18.15
CA GLY A 827 -46.18 -7.19 -16.89
C GLY A 827 -46.95 -8.52 -16.79
N LYS A 828 -46.68 -9.47 -17.69
CA LYS A 828 -47.00 -10.90 -17.51
C LYS A 828 -45.74 -11.62 -17.02
N SER A 829 -45.87 -12.42 -15.97
CA SER A 829 -44.77 -13.24 -15.44
C SER A 829 -44.33 -14.27 -16.49
N ASP A 830 -43.05 -14.24 -16.87
CA ASP A 830 -42.45 -15.20 -17.80
C ASP A 830 -42.56 -16.63 -17.23
N PRO A 831 -43.13 -17.61 -17.98
CA PRO A 831 -43.18 -19.02 -17.58
C PRO A 831 -41.82 -19.68 -17.32
N ASN A 832 -40.69 -19.03 -17.64
CA ASN A 832 -39.34 -19.50 -17.29
C ASN A 832 -38.81 -19.01 -15.93
N TYR A 833 -39.56 -18.19 -15.18
CA TYR A 833 -39.11 -17.61 -13.91
C TYR A 833 -38.70 -18.67 -12.87
N ASP A 834 -39.49 -19.72 -12.69
CA ASP A 834 -39.21 -20.78 -11.70
C ASP A 834 -37.94 -21.57 -12.04
N LYS A 835 -37.67 -21.80 -13.33
CA LYS A 835 -36.41 -22.44 -13.77
C LYS A 835 -35.20 -21.56 -13.50
N LEU A 836 -35.34 -20.24 -13.62
CA LEU A 836 -34.27 -19.29 -13.29
C LEU A 836 -34.02 -19.24 -11.78
N VAL A 837 -35.08 -19.22 -10.97
CA VAL A 837 -34.97 -19.29 -9.51
C VAL A 837 -34.23 -20.56 -9.10
N GLN A 838 -34.55 -21.70 -9.71
CA GLN A 838 -33.85 -22.96 -9.43
C GLN A 838 -32.36 -22.89 -9.81
N LYS A 839 -32.03 -22.37 -11.00
CA LYS A 839 -30.63 -22.17 -11.41
C LYS A 839 -29.86 -21.22 -10.47
N VAL A 840 -30.52 -20.20 -9.92
CA VAL A 840 -29.92 -19.29 -8.94
C VAL A 840 -29.67 -20.01 -7.60
N LYS A 841 -30.58 -20.90 -7.17
CA LYS A 841 -30.37 -21.75 -5.98
C LYS A 841 -29.20 -22.70 -6.20
N ASP A 842 -29.18 -23.42 -7.32
CA ASP A 842 -28.08 -24.31 -7.68
C ASP A 842 -26.74 -23.55 -7.73
N TYR A 843 -26.73 -22.34 -8.30
CA TYR A 843 -25.55 -21.48 -8.31
C TYR A 843 -25.10 -21.11 -6.90
N ALA A 844 -26.03 -20.74 -6.02
CA ALA A 844 -25.74 -20.37 -4.64
C ALA A 844 -25.15 -21.54 -3.83
N GLU A 845 -25.71 -22.75 -3.98
CA GLU A 845 -25.20 -23.96 -3.33
C GLU A 845 -23.79 -24.31 -3.81
N LYS A 846 -23.57 -24.31 -5.14
CA LYS A 846 -22.24 -24.56 -5.71
C LYS A 846 -21.23 -23.50 -5.30
N LEU A 847 -21.64 -22.23 -5.25
CA LEU A 847 -20.81 -21.14 -4.76
C LEU A 847 -20.40 -21.37 -3.30
N GLN A 848 -21.34 -21.80 -2.45
CA GLN A 848 -21.07 -22.10 -1.04
C GLN A 848 -20.04 -23.23 -0.89
N CYS A 849 -20.17 -24.34 -1.64
CA CYS A 849 -19.19 -25.43 -1.63
C CYS A 849 -17.79 -24.96 -2.07
N VAL A 850 -17.71 -24.20 -3.16
CA VAL A 850 -16.44 -23.67 -3.68
C VAL A 850 -15.79 -22.69 -2.69
N VAL A 851 -16.57 -21.81 -2.06
CA VAL A 851 -16.08 -20.87 -1.06
C VAL A 851 -15.58 -21.60 0.19
N ARG A 852 -16.34 -22.58 0.69
CA ARG A 852 -15.95 -23.39 1.84
C ARG A 852 -14.66 -24.17 1.57
N TYR A 853 -14.54 -24.81 0.40
CA TYR A 853 -13.31 -25.49 -0.02
C TYR A 853 -12.12 -24.53 -0.06
N LYS A 854 -12.28 -23.32 -0.62
CA LYS A 854 -11.21 -22.30 -0.65
C LYS A 854 -10.80 -21.87 0.76
N HIS A 855 -11.75 -21.66 1.67
CA HIS A 855 -11.46 -21.29 3.06
C HIS A 855 -10.70 -22.40 3.79
N LEU A 856 -11.16 -23.65 3.68
CA LEU A 856 -10.48 -24.82 4.24
C LEU A 856 -9.07 -24.98 3.67
N ARG A 857 -8.91 -24.91 2.34
CA ARG A 857 -7.59 -24.96 1.69
C ARG A 857 -6.64 -23.92 2.28
N ARG A 858 -7.09 -22.67 2.40
CA ARG A 858 -6.26 -21.58 2.95
C ARG A 858 -5.92 -21.80 4.43
N LYS A 859 -6.83 -22.37 5.21
CA LYS A 859 -6.61 -22.72 6.61
C LYS A 859 -5.59 -23.85 6.75
N LEU A 860 -5.87 -24.99 6.11
CA LEU A 860 -5.06 -26.22 6.21
C LEU A 860 -3.65 -26.06 5.63
N THR A 861 -3.46 -25.17 4.65
CA THR A 861 -2.14 -24.85 4.08
C THR A 861 -1.43 -23.68 4.78
N PHE A 862 -1.98 -23.15 5.88
CA PHE A 862 -1.48 -22.00 6.65
C PHE A 862 -1.41 -20.67 5.87
N GLU A 863 -2.07 -20.57 4.70
CA GLU A 863 -2.18 -19.32 3.94
C GLU A 863 -2.92 -18.24 4.75
N SER A 864 -3.98 -18.61 5.47
CA SER A 864 -4.73 -17.68 6.32
C SER A 864 -3.88 -17.12 7.47
N LEU A 865 -3.01 -17.93 8.08
CA LEU A 865 -2.09 -17.47 9.12
C LEU A 865 -0.98 -16.58 8.55
N TYR A 866 -0.47 -16.90 7.35
CA TYR A 866 0.46 -16.01 6.64
C TYR A 866 -0.20 -14.69 6.22
N LYS A 867 -1.49 -14.70 5.86
CA LYS A 867 -2.26 -13.49 5.61
C LYS A 867 -2.39 -12.63 6.86
N LEU A 868 -2.62 -13.22 8.04
CA LEU A 868 -2.61 -12.50 9.32
C LEU A 868 -1.24 -11.86 9.60
N PHE A 869 -0.15 -12.60 9.36
CA PHE A 869 1.19 -12.05 9.46
C PHE A 869 1.42 -10.87 8.51
N SER A 870 0.99 -10.99 7.26
CA SER A 870 1.07 -9.91 6.28
C SER A 870 0.30 -8.67 6.74
N ILE A 871 -0.94 -8.84 7.23
CA ILE A 871 -1.75 -7.74 7.78
C ILE A 871 -1.05 -7.08 8.97
N HIS A 872 -0.45 -7.86 9.86
CA HIS A 872 0.26 -7.36 11.04
C HIS A 872 1.41 -6.42 10.64
N VAL A 873 2.25 -6.84 9.69
CA VAL A 873 3.36 -6.00 9.19
C VAL A 873 2.83 -4.77 8.43
N ASP A 874 1.81 -4.92 7.59
CA ASP A 874 1.23 -3.81 6.83
C ASP A 874 0.62 -2.72 7.75
N LEU A 875 -0.07 -3.12 8.83
CA LEU A 875 -0.59 -2.19 9.84
C LEU A 875 0.53 -1.40 10.51
N HIS A 876 1.64 -2.07 10.84
CA HIS A 876 2.83 -1.42 11.37
C HIS A 876 3.48 -0.46 10.38
N GLY A 877 3.61 -0.85 9.10
CA GLY A 877 4.13 0.01 8.02
C GLY A 877 3.34 1.32 7.91
N VAL A 878 2.01 1.22 7.87
CA VAL A 878 1.13 2.41 7.86
C VAL A 878 1.37 3.31 9.08
N MET A 879 1.44 2.74 10.29
CA MET A 879 1.72 3.52 11.51
C MET A 879 3.12 4.15 11.48
N LEU A 880 4.13 3.42 10.99
CA LEU A 880 5.50 3.89 10.85
C LEU A 880 5.60 5.10 9.93
N ALA A 881 4.89 5.08 8.80
CA ALA A 881 4.84 6.20 7.87
C ALA A 881 4.28 7.47 8.54
N PHE A 882 3.30 7.35 9.44
CA PHE A 882 2.79 8.48 10.22
C PHE A 882 3.80 8.99 11.27
N VAL A 883 4.51 8.08 11.93
CA VAL A 883 5.57 8.44 12.88
C VAL A 883 6.74 9.16 12.19
N GLN A 884 7.12 8.73 10.99
CA GLN A 884 8.12 9.41 10.16
C GLN A 884 7.64 10.81 9.73
N ASN A 885 6.37 10.92 9.32
CA ASN A 885 5.78 12.23 9.01
C ASN A 885 5.80 13.17 10.21
N TRP A 886 5.50 12.67 11.41
CA TRP A 886 5.58 13.46 12.64
C TRP A 886 7.01 13.95 12.88
N GLU A 887 8.01 13.08 12.79
CA GLU A 887 9.41 13.46 13.04
C GLU A 887 9.90 14.54 12.09
N ARG A 888 9.58 14.38 10.80
CA ARG A 888 9.84 15.38 9.76
C ARG A 888 9.13 16.71 10.04
N ASP A 889 7.84 16.66 10.37
CA ASP A 889 7.07 17.87 10.66
C ASP A 889 7.59 18.57 11.93
N MET A 890 8.05 17.83 12.95
CA MET A 890 8.72 18.39 14.13
C MET A 890 10.06 19.05 13.78
N PHE A 891 10.85 18.44 12.88
CA PHE A 891 12.08 19.06 12.37
C PHE A 891 11.76 20.40 11.70
N PHE A 892 10.82 20.42 10.74
CA PHE A 892 10.44 21.67 10.06
C PHE A 892 9.90 22.73 11.03
N LEU A 893 9.03 22.33 11.95
CA LEU A 893 8.47 23.23 12.95
C LEU A 893 9.57 23.89 13.80
N LEU A 894 10.51 23.09 14.33
CA LEU A 894 11.61 23.60 15.15
C LEU A 894 12.59 24.45 14.34
N THR A 895 12.87 24.08 13.08
CA THR A 895 13.70 24.88 12.17
C THR A 895 13.07 26.26 11.93
N ALA A 896 11.76 26.34 11.66
CA ALA A 896 11.07 27.60 11.47
C ALA A 896 11.06 28.46 12.76
N LEU A 897 10.73 27.86 13.90
CA LEU A 897 10.70 28.56 15.19
C LEU A 897 12.09 29.08 15.60
N LYS A 898 13.15 28.32 15.28
CA LYS A 898 14.53 28.74 15.49
C LYS A 898 14.91 29.89 14.58
N TYR A 899 14.62 29.76 13.29
CA TYR A 899 14.88 30.78 12.29
C TYR A 899 14.21 32.12 12.66
N MET A 900 13.02 32.07 13.25
CA MET A 900 12.29 33.26 13.74
C MET A 900 12.72 33.74 15.13
N GLY A 901 13.60 33.02 15.84
CA GLY A 901 14.10 33.41 17.16
C GLY A 901 13.21 33.02 18.36
N TYR A 902 12.07 32.35 18.13
CA TYR A 902 11.19 31.88 19.23
C TYR A 902 11.76 30.66 19.95
N VAL A 903 12.54 29.83 19.25
CA VAL A 903 13.33 28.74 19.85
C VAL A 903 14.79 29.14 19.81
N LYS A 904 15.36 29.47 20.98
CA LYS A 904 16.82 29.71 21.09
C LYS A 904 17.59 28.41 21.27
N GLY A 905 16.97 27.43 21.95
CA GLY A 905 17.65 26.22 22.39
C GLY A 905 18.82 26.53 23.33
N LYS A 906 19.69 25.54 23.52
CA LYS A 906 20.95 25.69 24.29
C LYS A 906 22.19 25.85 23.40
N SER A 907 22.06 25.69 22.09
CA SER A 907 23.12 25.89 21.09
C SER A 907 22.54 26.25 19.71
N ASP A 908 23.35 26.86 18.86
CA ASP A 908 22.98 27.27 17.50
C ASP A 908 22.73 26.09 16.54
N ASP A 909 23.19 24.89 16.89
CA ASP A 909 22.92 23.65 16.16
C ASP A 909 21.93 22.71 16.91
N CYS A 910 21.18 23.23 17.88
CA CYS A 910 20.32 22.40 18.74
C CYS A 910 19.31 21.54 17.98
N VAL A 911 18.71 22.05 16.89
CA VAL A 911 17.76 21.32 16.06
C VAL A 911 18.46 20.16 15.37
N ASP A 912 19.57 20.40 14.66
CA ASP A 912 20.32 19.33 13.99
C ASP A 912 20.80 18.26 14.99
N ARG A 913 21.26 18.68 16.18
CA ARG A 913 21.67 17.73 17.23
C ARG A 913 20.54 16.87 17.76
N ILE A 914 19.30 17.38 17.82
CA ILE A 914 18.14 16.59 18.24
C ILE A 914 17.91 15.43 17.27
N PHE A 915 18.06 15.66 15.96
CA PHE A 915 17.74 14.68 14.91
C PHE A 915 18.94 13.88 14.37
N ALA A 916 20.19 14.27 14.65
CA ALA A 916 21.39 13.65 14.06
C ALA A 916 21.66 12.17 14.45
N LYS A 917 21.29 11.74 15.68
CA LYS A 917 21.73 10.45 16.27
C LYS A 917 20.60 9.47 16.64
N GLY A 918 19.44 9.59 16.02
CA GLY A 918 18.32 8.63 16.15
C GLY A 918 17.61 8.55 17.51
N LYS A 919 18.06 9.33 18.50
CA LYS A 919 17.47 9.44 19.84
C LYS A 919 16.51 10.63 19.98
N VAL A 920 15.69 10.88 18.96
CA VAL A 920 14.85 12.09 18.85
C VAL A 920 14.01 12.35 20.10
N ILE A 921 13.24 11.35 20.57
CA ILE A 921 12.39 11.52 21.76
C ILE A 921 13.21 11.83 23.01
N HIS A 922 14.30 11.10 23.24
CA HIS A 922 15.19 11.36 24.37
C HIS A 922 15.77 12.78 24.29
N ASN A 923 16.21 13.21 23.11
CA ASN A 923 16.80 14.53 22.91
C ASN A 923 15.77 15.65 23.10
N LEU A 924 14.54 15.48 22.60
CA LEU A 924 13.44 16.43 22.81
C LEU A 924 13.06 16.55 24.30
N LEU A 925 13.06 15.43 25.03
CA LEU A 925 12.69 15.41 26.45
C LEU A 925 13.83 15.84 27.38
N ASN A 926 15.09 15.78 26.94
CA ASN A 926 16.26 16.12 27.77
C ASN A 926 16.42 17.65 27.95
N SER A 927 15.81 18.21 29.01
CA SER A 927 15.87 19.65 29.36
C SER A 927 17.28 20.12 29.70
N LYS A 928 18.19 19.21 30.03
CA LYS A 928 19.55 19.57 30.39
C LYS A 928 20.40 19.90 29.17
N LYS A 929 20.08 19.38 27.98
CA LYS A 929 21.03 19.34 26.85
C LYS A 929 20.66 20.13 25.58
N TYR A 930 19.39 20.19 25.18
CA TYR A 930 19.03 20.68 23.84
C TYR A 930 18.04 21.85 23.84
N LEU A 931 16.82 21.64 24.33
CA LEU A 931 15.77 22.65 24.42
C LEU A 931 15.69 23.21 25.85
N ARG A 932 15.40 24.50 25.97
CA ARG A 932 15.06 25.15 27.24
C ARG A 932 13.61 24.81 27.62
N ASP A 933 13.23 25.00 28.87
CA ASP A 933 11.88 24.66 29.32
C ASP A 933 10.81 25.54 28.64
N ASP A 934 11.12 26.81 28.37
CA ASP A 934 10.24 27.71 27.60
C ASP A 934 10.04 27.22 26.16
N ASP A 935 11.10 26.75 25.49
CA ASP A 935 11.03 26.21 24.14
C ASP A 935 10.09 24.97 24.09
N LYS A 936 10.14 24.13 25.14
CA LYS A 936 9.26 22.96 25.28
C LYS A 936 7.82 23.33 25.58
N ASN A 937 7.61 24.37 26.39
CA ASN A 937 6.27 24.87 26.70
C ASN A 937 5.59 25.41 25.45
N LEU A 938 6.32 26.19 24.64
CA LEU A 938 5.84 26.66 23.35
C LEU A 938 5.48 25.49 22.42
N LEU A 939 6.38 24.50 22.30
CA LEU A 939 6.11 23.30 21.50
C LEU A 939 4.86 22.55 22.00
N ALA A 940 4.68 22.44 23.30
CA ALA A 940 3.51 21.77 23.89
C ALA A 940 2.20 22.50 23.59
N SER A 941 2.20 23.83 23.72
CA SER A 941 1.07 24.68 23.35
C SER A 941 0.71 24.56 21.87
N LEU A 942 1.70 24.53 20.99
CA LEU A 942 1.49 24.39 19.54
C LEU A 942 0.99 23.00 19.14
N CYS A 943 1.57 21.93 19.70
CA CYS A 943 1.32 20.58 19.24
C CYS A 943 0.14 19.87 19.93
N TRP A 944 -0.18 20.24 21.17
CA TRP A 944 -1.20 19.55 21.99
C TRP A 944 -2.20 20.50 22.66
N ASN A 945 -2.04 21.82 22.53
CA ASN A 945 -2.86 22.84 23.22
C ASN A 945 -2.84 22.72 24.76
N GLU A 946 -1.76 22.21 25.35
CA GLU A 946 -1.64 21.98 26.80
C GLU A 946 -0.64 22.93 27.47
N SER A 947 -1.01 23.48 28.64
CA SER A 947 -0.07 24.15 29.55
C SER A 947 0.79 23.10 30.31
N SER A 948 1.92 23.51 30.86
CA SER A 948 3.13 22.67 31.06
C SER A 948 3.09 21.52 32.08
N LYS A 949 1.98 21.15 32.75
CA LYS A 949 2.07 20.47 34.06
C LYS A 949 1.79 18.94 34.21
N SER A 950 1.71 18.10 33.16
CA SER A 950 1.39 16.67 33.37
C SER A 950 2.46 15.66 32.90
N ASN A 951 2.76 14.68 33.76
CA ASN A 951 3.53 13.44 33.47
C ASN A 951 2.93 12.60 32.32
N ILE A 952 1.74 12.96 31.82
CA ILE A 952 1.04 12.37 30.69
C ILE A 952 1.80 12.61 29.36
N LYS A 953 2.68 13.62 29.32
CA LYS A 953 3.45 14.03 28.11
C LYS A 953 4.51 13.02 27.68
N GLU A 954 5.15 12.32 28.61
CA GLU A 954 6.22 11.39 28.27
C GLU A 954 5.71 10.10 27.64
N ASN A 955 4.64 9.50 28.19
CA ASN A 955 4.15 8.21 27.72
C ASN A 955 3.50 8.30 26.33
N LYS A 956 2.88 9.43 26.00
CA LYS A 956 2.21 9.61 24.71
C LYS A 956 3.18 9.88 23.56
N ILE A 957 4.29 10.58 23.79
CA ILE A 957 5.33 10.78 22.77
C ILE A 957 6.18 9.51 22.59
N LYS A 958 6.31 8.67 23.63
CA LYS A 958 7.00 7.37 23.56
C LYS A 958 6.39 6.42 22.51
N VAL A 959 5.11 6.59 22.11
CA VAL A 959 4.49 5.79 21.03
C VAL A 959 5.27 5.86 19.71
N ARG A 960 5.94 6.99 19.43
CA ARG A 960 6.89 7.14 18.31
C ARG A 960 7.87 5.98 18.32
N ASN A 961 8.53 5.74 19.47
CA ASN A 961 9.53 4.69 19.62
C ASN A 961 8.90 3.30 19.53
N VAL A 962 7.77 3.07 20.22
CA VAL A 962 7.04 1.79 20.20
C VAL A 962 6.74 1.34 18.76
N ILE A 963 6.17 2.24 17.94
CA ILE A 963 5.89 1.98 16.53
C ILE A 963 7.20 1.82 15.74
N SER A 964 8.15 2.75 15.89
CA SER A 964 9.38 2.76 15.09
C SER A 964 10.31 1.59 15.32
N HIS A 965 10.18 0.92 16.47
CA HIS A 965 10.96 -0.24 16.87
C HIS A 965 10.20 -1.55 16.69
N LEU A 966 8.98 -1.52 16.12
CA LEU A 966 8.13 -2.69 15.91
C LEU A 966 7.83 -3.44 17.21
N ASN A 967 7.67 -2.72 18.32
CA ASN A 967 7.60 -3.32 19.65
C ASN A 967 6.44 -4.31 19.83
N HIS A 968 5.33 -4.21 19.10
CA HIS A 968 4.24 -5.19 19.20
C HIS A 968 4.70 -6.62 18.84
N PHE A 969 5.70 -6.77 17.95
CA PHE A 969 6.32 -8.07 17.65
C PHE A 969 7.19 -8.60 18.80
N THR A 970 7.53 -7.76 19.78
CA THR A 970 8.39 -8.07 20.94
C THR A 970 7.63 -8.43 22.21
N GLN A 971 6.31 -8.59 22.08
CA GLN A 971 5.43 -8.74 23.22
C GLN A 971 5.64 -10.08 23.91
N SER A 972 5.81 -10.04 25.24
CA SER A 972 5.95 -11.22 26.09
C SER A 972 5.28 -10.99 27.45
N SER A 973 5.22 -12.02 28.28
CA SER A 973 4.73 -11.94 29.67
C SER A 973 5.53 -10.90 30.48
N ASN A 974 6.85 -10.87 30.30
CA ASN A 974 7.77 -9.97 31.01
C ASN A 974 7.91 -8.59 30.34
N ASN A 975 7.54 -8.48 29.06
CA ASN A 975 7.61 -7.25 28.29
C ASN A 975 6.25 -6.95 27.63
N LYS A 976 5.33 -6.41 28.43
CA LYS A 976 4.01 -5.99 27.97
C LYS A 976 4.12 -4.77 27.06
N GLN A 977 3.59 -4.89 25.85
CA GLN A 977 3.52 -3.81 24.87
C GLN A 977 2.06 -3.46 24.61
N PRO A 978 1.76 -2.19 24.26
CA PRO A 978 0.40 -1.75 23.98
C PRO A 978 -0.18 -2.52 22.78
N SER A 979 -1.48 -2.79 22.82
CA SER A 979 -2.21 -3.37 21.67
C SER A 979 -2.14 -2.44 20.44
N ILE A 980 -2.37 -2.99 19.24
CA ILE A 980 -2.43 -2.17 18.02
C ILE A 980 -3.51 -1.08 18.14
N GLU A 981 -4.64 -1.38 18.76
CA GLU A 981 -5.70 -0.39 19.02
C GLU A 981 -5.20 0.78 19.90
N GLU A 982 -4.48 0.49 20.97
CA GLU A 982 -3.90 1.51 21.84
C GLU A 982 -2.81 2.30 21.10
N MET A 983 -1.97 1.64 20.30
CA MET A 983 -0.98 2.28 19.44
C MET A 983 -1.64 3.27 18.46
N ILE A 984 -2.79 2.93 17.88
CA ILE A 984 -3.55 3.83 16.99
C ILE A 984 -4.04 5.07 17.75
N ASN A 985 -4.60 4.89 18.95
CA ASN A 985 -5.07 6.01 19.77
C ASN A 985 -3.92 6.94 20.18
N ASN A 986 -2.81 6.37 20.65
CA ASN A 986 -1.61 7.10 21.02
C ASN A 986 -0.98 7.81 19.80
N LEU A 987 -0.97 7.19 18.62
CA LEU A 987 -0.51 7.81 17.38
C LEU A 987 -1.39 9.00 16.96
N ARG A 988 -2.73 8.87 17.07
CA ARG A 988 -3.64 9.99 16.80
C ARG A 988 -3.40 11.15 17.75
N TYR A 989 -3.01 10.88 19.00
CA TYR A 989 -2.62 11.92 19.94
C TYR A 989 -1.28 12.56 19.56
N LEU A 990 -0.28 11.76 19.15
CA LEU A 990 1.01 12.26 18.66
C LEU A 990 0.83 13.25 17.49
N LEU A 991 -0.16 12.99 16.62
CA LEU A 991 -0.50 13.80 15.46
C LEU A 991 -1.53 14.92 15.73
N TYR A 992 -1.81 15.25 16.99
CA TYR A 992 -2.85 16.22 17.35
C TYR A 992 -2.63 17.61 16.73
N TYR A 993 -1.37 17.98 16.49
CA TYR A 993 -0.90 19.23 15.86
C TYR A 993 -1.39 19.44 14.41
N ASP A 994 -1.83 18.37 13.73
CA ASP A 994 -2.39 18.41 12.38
C ASP A 994 -3.62 17.50 12.29
N ARG A 995 -4.81 18.12 12.33
CA ARG A 995 -6.11 17.45 12.16
C ARG A 995 -6.20 16.58 10.90
N LYS A 996 -5.60 16.98 9.79
CA LYS A 996 -5.64 16.21 8.53
C LYS A 996 -4.93 14.88 8.71
N ARG A 997 -3.75 14.89 9.35
CA ARG A 997 -2.98 13.67 9.64
C ARG A 997 -3.62 12.82 10.71
N GLN A 998 -4.06 13.42 11.81
CA GLN A 998 -4.74 12.70 12.89
C GLN A 998 -5.94 11.90 12.36
N ASN A 999 -6.75 12.49 11.48
CA ASN A 999 -7.90 11.82 10.89
C ASN A 999 -7.50 10.80 9.81
N ALA A 1000 -6.41 11.07 9.09
CA ALA A 1000 -5.89 10.17 8.08
C ALA A 1000 -5.46 8.80 8.65
N VAL A 1001 -5.00 8.71 9.90
CA VAL A 1001 -4.60 7.44 10.53
C VAL A 1001 -5.69 6.37 10.37
N THR A 1002 -6.89 6.65 10.85
CA THR A 1002 -8.00 5.68 10.82
C THR A 1002 -8.51 5.43 9.41
N LYS A 1003 -8.43 6.45 8.52
CA LYS A 1003 -8.82 6.32 7.12
C LYS A 1003 -7.85 5.42 6.37
N SER A 1004 -6.55 5.60 6.55
CA SER A 1004 -5.51 4.80 5.92
C SER A 1004 -5.59 3.34 6.35
N ILE A 1005 -5.85 3.07 7.64
CA ILE A 1005 -6.07 1.70 8.12
C ILE A 1005 -7.34 1.09 7.50
N LYS A 1006 -8.46 1.83 7.47
CA LYS A 1006 -9.69 1.35 6.80
C LYS A 1006 -9.47 1.07 5.32
N ASP A 1007 -8.79 1.97 4.63
CA ASP A 1007 -8.51 1.86 3.20
C ASP A 1007 -7.57 0.67 2.93
N LEU A 1008 -6.53 0.46 3.75
CA LEU A 1008 -5.64 -0.71 3.68
C LEU A 1008 -6.45 -2.00 3.82
N MET A 1009 -7.24 -2.12 4.90
CA MET A 1009 -8.01 -3.33 5.19
C MET A 1009 -9.03 -3.62 4.07
N LEU A 1010 -9.70 -2.59 3.55
CA LEU A 1010 -10.70 -2.76 2.51
C LEU A 1010 -10.08 -3.05 1.14
N LYS A 1011 -9.12 -2.24 0.69
CA LYS A 1011 -8.59 -2.30 -0.68
C LYS A 1011 -7.61 -3.45 -0.89
N GLU A 1012 -6.75 -3.72 0.08
CA GLU A 1012 -5.69 -4.74 -0.05
C GLU A 1012 -6.14 -6.11 0.49
N HIS A 1013 -6.95 -6.12 1.56
CA HIS A 1013 -7.29 -7.36 2.29
C HIS A 1013 -8.76 -7.78 2.20
N ASN A 1014 -9.62 -6.93 1.62
CA ASN A 1014 -11.06 -7.11 1.48
C ASN A 1014 -11.80 -7.29 2.83
N ILE A 1015 -11.44 -6.47 3.82
CA ILE A 1015 -11.97 -6.51 5.19
C ILE A 1015 -12.47 -5.12 5.59
N LYS A 1016 -13.68 -5.06 6.17
CA LYS A 1016 -14.28 -3.84 6.73
C LYS A 1016 -14.01 -3.78 8.23
N ILE A 1017 -13.39 -2.68 8.67
CA ILE A 1017 -13.23 -2.38 10.10
C ILE A 1017 -14.05 -1.17 10.50
N SER A 1018 -14.81 -1.30 11.59
CA SER A 1018 -15.61 -0.22 12.16
C SER A 1018 -15.13 0.12 13.57
N TRP A 1019 -15.07 1.41 13.88
CA TRP A 1019 -14.65 1.94 15.18
C TRP A 1019 -15.84 2.55 15.91
N LYS A 1020 -15.84 2.47 17.24
CA LYS A 1020 -16.74 3.23 18.12
C LYS A 1020 -15.93 4.15 19.02
N ASN A 1021 -16.52 5.28 19.38
CA ASN A 1021 -15.95 6.13 20.43
C ASN A 1021 -16.29 5.51 21.78
N ALA A 1022 -15.29 5.37 22.64
CA ALA A 1022 -15.44 5.00 24.04
C ALA A 1022 -14.71 6.02 24.91
N THR A 1023 -15.21 6.27 26.11
CA THR A 1023 -14.54 7.14 27.06
C THR A 1023 -13.65 6.28 27.95
N ASN A 1024 -12.37 6.62 28.05
CA ASN A 1024 -11.45 5.92 28.95
C ASN A 1024 -11.65 6.35 30.41
N ALA A 1025 -10.95 5.70 31.34
CA ALA A 1025 -11.07 5.98 32.78
C ALA A 1025 -10.72 7.44 33.16
N GLN A 1026 -9.96 8.15 32.31
CA GLN A 1026 -9.56 9.55 32.49
C GLN A 1026 -10.50 10.54 31.75
N GLY A 1027 -11.64 10.09 31.24
CA GLY A 1027 -12.60 10.95 30.54
C GLY A 1027 -12.25 11.27 29.07
N ASN A 1028 -11.17 10.70 28.53
CA ASN A 1028 -10.76 10.95 27.14
C ASN A 1028 -11.49 10.02 26.16
N VAL A 1029 -11.84 10.55 24.99
CA VAL A 1029 -12.48 9.77 23.93
C VAL A 1029 -11.44 8.99 23.13
N GLU A 1030 -11.49 7.66 23.23
CA GLU A 1030 -10.67 6.71 22.49
C GLU A 1030 -11.49 5.95 21.44
N LEU A 1031 -10.81 5.44 20.42
CA LEU A 1031 -11.41 4.53 19.46
C LEU A 1031 -11.25 3.11 19.97
N LYS A 1032 -12.38 2.40 20.02
CA LYS A 1032 -12.45 0.96 20.24
C LYS A 1032 -12.93 0.29 18.98
N THR A 1033 -12.39 -0.89 18.68
CA THR A 1033 -12.85 -1.74 17.58
C THR A 1033 -14.30 -2.12 17.87
N LYS A 1034 -15.20 -1.85 16.91
CA LYS A 1034 -16.62 -2.18 17.03
C LYS A 1034 -16.89 -3.53 16.37
N ARG A 1035 -16.43 -3.70 15.12
CA ARG A 1035 -16.56 -4.94 14.33
C ARG A 1035 -15.49 -5.02 13.26
N VAL A 1036 -15.07 -6.25 12.98
CA VAL A 1036 -14.23 -6.67 11.86
C VAL A 1036 -15.05 -7.63 11.00
N GLU A 1037 -15.38 -7.24 9.78
CA GLU A 1037 -16.33 -7.94 8.90
C GLU A 1037 -15.72 -8.15 7.50
N ASP A 1038 -16.19 -9.15 6.76
CA ASP A 1038 -15.77 -9.38 5.38
C ASP A 1038 -16.37 -8.34 4.43
N ALA A 1039 -15.59 -7.89 3.44
CA ALA A 1039 -16.15 -7.18 2.30
C ALA A 1039 -16.61 -8.20 1.25
N THR A 1040 -17.87 -8.62 1.34
CA THR A 1040 -18.44 -9.64 0.45
C THR A 1040 -18.32 -9.27 -1.04
N ILE A 1041 -18.03 -10.27 -1.88
CA ILE A 1041 -18.07 -10.14 -3.34
C ILE A 1041 -19.51 -10.37 -3.80
N GLU A 1042 -20.06 -9.46 -4.59
CA GLU A 1042 -21.43 -9.56 -5.09
C GLU A 1042 -21.46 -10.18 -6.49
N HIS A 1043 -22.08 -11.35 -6.59
CA HIS A 1043 -22.28 -12.13 -7.82
C HIS A 1043 -23.65 -11.82 -8.44
N LEU A 1044 -23.74 -11.95 -9.76
CA LEU A 1044 -25.00 -11.87 -10.51
C LEU A 1044 -25.80 -10.59 -10.21
N LYS A 1045 -25.12 -9.44 -10.24
CA LYS A 1045 -25.72 -8.13 -9.94
C LYS A 1045 -26.96 -7.89 -10.78
N HIS A 1046 -28.05 -7.49 -10.14
CA HIS A 1046 -29.30 -7.06 -10.80
C HIS A 1046 -30.07 -8.16 -11.55
N ILE A 1047 -29.92 -9.43 -11.18
CA ILE A 1047 -30.84 -10.47 -11.68
C ILE A 1047 -32.29 -10.24 -11.21
N CYS A 1048 -32.49 -9.61 -10.05
CA CYS A 1048 -33.82 -9.32 -9.48
C CYS A 1048 -34.08 -7.81 -9.37
N LYS A 1049 -34.26 -7.09 -10.49
CA LYS A 1049 -34.74 -5.70 -10.47
C LYS A 1049 -36.13 -5.61 -11.10
N GLY A 1050 -37.17 -5.50 -10.28
CA GLY A 1050 -38.55 -5.23 -10.69
C GLY A 1050 -39.42 -4.79 -9.51
N LYS A 1051 -40.45 -3.96 -9.74
CA LYS A 1051 -41.35 -3.40 -8.69
C LYS A 1051 -42.05 -4.46 -7.81
N SER A 1052 -42.08 -5.72 -8.25
CA SER A 1052 -42.63 -6.87 -7.50
C SER A 1052 -41.70 -7.45 -6.44
N CYS A 1053 -40.40 -7.11 -6.44
CA CYS A 1053 -39.42 -7.63 -5.46
C CYS A 1053 -39.65 -7.14 -4.02
N ASN A 1054 -40.58 -6.21 -3.79
CA ASN A 1054 -40.94 -5.76 -2.45
C ASN A 1054 -41.90 -6.68 -1.69
N SER A 1055 -42.50 -7.69 -2.35
CA SER A 1055 -43.63 -8.43 -1.75
C SER A 1055 -43.39 -9.90 -1.39
N ASN A 1056 -42.32 -10.56 -1.86
CA ASN A 1056 -41.98 -11.91 -1.40
C ASN A 1056 -40.47 -12.11 -1.32
N LYS A 1057 -39.93 -11.91 -0.10
CA LYS A 1057 -38.57 -12.30 0.27
C LYS A 1057 -38.49 -13.82 0.26
N VAL A 1058 -38.04 -14.43 -0.84
CA VAL A 1058 -37.45 -15.76 -0.75
C VAL A 1058 -36.16 -15.58 0.07
N PRO A 1059 -36.05 -16.16 1.28
CA PRO A 1059 -34.83 -16.03 2.07
C PRO A 1059 -33.72 -16.74 1.32
N CYS A 1060 -32.72 -16.01 0.86
CA CYS A 1060 -31.47 -16.62 0.43
C CYS A 1060 -30.76 -17.14 1.70
N PRO A 1061 -30.38 -18.43 1.80
CA PRO A 1061 -29.82 -19.01 3.03
C PRO A 1061 -28.47 -18.42 3.46
N ILE A 1062 -27.87 -17.55 2.66
CA ILE A 1062 -26.45 -17.20 2.79
C ILE A 1062 -26.17 -16.05 3.76
N ASN A 1063 -27.14 -15.23 4.18
CA ASN A 1063 -27.01 -14.35 5.37
C ASN A 1063 -28.31 -13.61 5.70
N GLN A 1064 -28.87 -13.83 6.90
CA GLN A 1064 -30.06 -13.11 7.38
C GLN A 1064 -29.76 -11.69 7.92
N ASN A 1065 -28.49 -11.27 7.97
CA ASN A 1065 -28.06 -10.09 8.74
C ASN A 1065 -27.86 -8.78 7.94
N ASP A 1066 -27.91 -8.77 6.61
CA ASP A 1066 -27.82 -7.54 5.80
C ASP A 1066 -29.09 -7.30 4.97
N LYS A 1067 -30.20 -7.05 5.67
CA LYS A 1067 -31.45 -6.57 5.05
C LYS A 1067 -31.31 -5.08 4.72
N ALA A 1068 -30.90 -4.73 3.49
CA ALA A 1068 -31.42 -3.50 2.86
C ALA A 1068 -31.22 -3.35 1.34
N ASN A 1069 -30.08 -3.69 0.72
CA ASN A 1069 -29.78 -3.10 -0.61
C ASN A 1069 -29.02 -3.96 -1.66
N SER A 1070 -28.70 -5.24 -1.43
CA SER A 1070 -28.03 -6.07 -2.45
C SER A 1070 -29.02 -6.88 -3.29
N CYS A 1071 -29.02 -6.67 -4.60
CA CYS A 1071 -29.82 -7.44 -5.57
C CYS A 1071 -29.06 -8.65 -6.15
N GLY A 1072 -28.05 -9.17 -5.45
CA GLY A 1072 -27.16 -10.26 -5.89
C GLY A 1072 -26.74 -11.20 -4.76
N LEU A 1073 -26.09 -12.32 -5.11
CA LEU A 1073 -25.57 -13.32 -4.16
C LEU A 1073 -24.22 -12.86 -3.58
N LEU A 1074 -23.99 -13.07 -2.29
CA LEU A 1074 -22.79 -12.58 -1.59
C LEU A 1074 -21.80 -13.71 -1.30
N GLU A 1075 -20.60 -13.66 -1.89
CA GLU A 1075 -19.46 -14.54 -1.58
C GLU A 1075 -18.63 -13.93 -0.44
N GLN A 1076 -18.38 -14.71 0.62
CA GLN A 1076 -17.45 -14.34 1.69
C GLN A 1076 -16.00 -14.61 1.24
N SER A 1077 -15.19 -13.57 1.14
CA SER A 1077 -13.79 -13.67 0.72
C SER A 1077 -12.89 -14.24 1.80
N ASN A 1078 -13.21 -13.93 3.06
CA ASN A 1078 -12.47 -14.31 4.26
C ASN A 1078 -13.34 -15.20 5.16
N SER A 1079 -12.71 -16.16 5.85
CA SER A 1079 -13.42 -17.02 6.79
C SER A 1079 -13.68 -16.32 8.12
N THR A 1080 -14.69 -16.76 8.85
CA THR A 1080 -15.05 -16.20 10.17
C THR A 1080 -13.90 -16.33 11.18
N GLU A 1081 -13.15 -17.44 11.13
CA GLU A 1081 -11.99 -17.69 11.99
C GLU A 1081 -10.88 -16.67 11.72
N LEU A 1082 -10.59 -16.38 10.45
CA LEU A 1082 -9.61 -15.37 10.07
C LEU A 1082 -9.99 -13.99 10.64
N LEU A 1083 -11.28 -13.63 10.57
CA LEU A 1083 -11.77 -12.35 11.12
C LEU A 1083 -11.67 -12.31 12.65
N ARG A 1084 -11.93 -13.42 13.36
CA ARG A 1084 -11.73 -13.53 14.81
C ARG A 1084 -10.26 -13.41 15.21
N CYS A 1085 -9.36 -14.08 14.50
CA CYS A 1085 -7.92 -13.94 14.73
C CYS A 1085 -7.46 -12.50 14.49
N LEU A 1086 -8.03 -11.81 13.50
CA LEU A 1086 -7.70 -10.41 13.24
C LEU A 1086 -8.21 -9.47 14.33
N ASP A 1087 -9.43 -9.67 14.84
CA ASP A 1087 -9.95 -8.91 15.98
C ASP A 1087 -9.06 -9.13 17.21
N ARG A 1088 -8.63 -10.38 17.44
CA ARG A 1088 -7.66 -10.72 18.48
C ARG A 1088 -6.33 -10.01 18.26
N LEU A 1089 -5.78 -10.02 17.04
CA LEU A 1089 -4.53 -9.32 16.71
C LEU A 1089 -4.58 -7.82 17.06
N ILE A 1090 -5.70 -7.15 16.77
CA ILE A 1090 -5.86 -5.71 16.98
C ILE A 1090 -5.95 -5.38 18.49
N THR A 1091 -6.57 -6.25 19.26
CA THR A 1091 -6.91 -6.05 20.68
C THR A 1091 -5.96 -6.75 21.65
N PHE A 1092 -4.98 -7.51 21.13
CA PHE A 1092 -4.13 -8.36 21.95
C PHE A 1092 -3.22 -7.54 22.88
N GLU A 1093 -3.27 -7.89 24.15
CA GLU A 1093 -2.36 -7.41 25.19
C GLU A 1093 -2.06 -8.56 26.16
N TYR A 1094 -0.81 -8.69 26.60
CA TYR A 1094 -0.46 -9.62 27.66
C TYR A 1094 -0.98 -9.11 29.01
N THR A 1095 -2.08 -9.70 29.47
CA THR A 1095 -2.62 -9.49 30.83
C THR A 1095 -2.09 -10.57 31.78
N SER A 1096 -2.11 -10.31 33.09
CA SER A 1096 -1.76 -11.30 34.13
C SER A 1096 -2.63 -12.55 34.16
N ALA A 1097 -3.70 -12.61 33.34
CA ALA A 1097 -4.63 -13.73 33.23
C ALA A 1097 -4.39 -14.63 32.00
N ASN A 1098 -3.41 -14.32 31.15
CA ASN A 1098 -2.98 -15.18 30.04
C ASN A 1098 -1.60 -15.78 30.38
N PRO A 1099 -1.55 -16.93 31.06
CA PRO A 1099 -0.29 -17.67 31.25
C PRO A 1099 0.32 -18.12 29.93
#